data_AF-A0A352J1S8-F1
#
_entry.id   AF-A0A352J1S8-F1
#
_cell.length_a   1.000
_cell.length_b   1.000
_cell.length_c   1.000
_cell.angle_alpha   90.00
_cell.angle_beta   90.00
_cell.angle_gamma   90.00
#
_symmetry.space_group_name_H-M   'P 1'
#
loop_
_entity.id
_entity.type
_entity.pdbx_description
1 polymer ?
#
loop_
_entity_poly.entity_id
_entity_poly.type
_entity_poly.pdbx_seq_one_letter_code
_entity_poly.pdbx_strand_id
1 'polypeptide(L)'
;MQPFVHLHVHSQYSLLDGQASINRIVDKAMNDGMAGIALTDHGAMYGIKEFVNYINSVKSKTKNEIKQLSKELESNPASQKLKEEIAAKTAKLNFKPIIGCECYCARRNRFSQTEKIDGSGWHLVVLAKNLTGYKNLIKMVSKSWTEGFYYRPRIDKELLEQYHEGLIISTACLGGEIPRKIDDGNVEGAEEAVEWFKNIFGDDFYLEIQRHKTDRPDADQTTFPKQQRVNEEIIKIGKKYGVKVIATNDAHFVNEEDAEAHDRLICLSMGKDFDDPDRMRYTKQEWIKTTAEMNRIFSDVPEALANTMEIADKVEIYSIDNPALMPFYPIDSSFGTEEEYKTRYPEAALIEKFGETNFKRLGGYDKAIRIQLESDYLRHLTKIGARKKYGEELSEEVTSRLKFEIDTITNMGFPGYFLIVQDFINAARQMDVAVGPGRGSAAGSAVAYCLGITDIDPLKYDLLFERFLNPDRISMPDIDIDFDDEGRDKVLQWVTEKYGFEKVARIITYGTMATKSSIRDVARVHKLPLAEADRLAKLVPDRIPNVKKINLREAIEHVPELKEAANNPDPLVRDTLKYAEMLEGNVRSTGVHACGVIIGQTDISDIVPISTADDKETKEKLLVTQYEGSVIEETGLIKMDFLGLKTLTIIKDALINIETTHGIKIDINTIPLDDPKTYELYSNGQTTGTFQFESTGMQKYLKELHPSKFEDLIAMNALYRPGPMDYIPSFIARKQGKEKIVYDIPVMEKFLDETYGITVYQEQVMLLSRLLANFTRGQSDELRKAMGKKLADKMAALKEKFISGGKSNGYKEKDLQKIWTDWEKFAQYAFNKSHSTCYSWVAYQTAWLKANYPSEYMASVLSNNLNNITEITKFMDECKAMGINVLSPDINESVLKFSVNKSGHIRFG
;
A
#
# COMPACT_ATOMS: atom_id res chain seq x y z
N MET A 1 -25.50 -31.03 20.97
CA MET A 1 -24.62 -29.86 20.87
C MET A 1 -25.27 -28.91 19.89
N GLN A 2 -25.52 -27.67 20.29
CA GLN A 2 -26.04 -26.64 19.41
C GLN A 2 -24.91 -26.12 18.52
N PRO A 3 -25.18 -25.84 17.22
CA PRO A 3 -24.24 -25.11 16.38
C PRO A 3 -24.02 -23.69 16.93
N PHE A 4 -22.85 -23.12 16.66
CA PHE A 4 -22.43 -21.82 17.18
C PHE A 4 -21.49 -21.12 16.20
N VAL A 5 -21.57 -19.79 16.17
CA VAL A 5 -20.62 -18.91 15.48
C VAL A 5 -20.22 -17.77 16.40
N HIS A 6 -18.96 -17.36 16.34
CA HIS A 6 -18.52 -16.14 17.05
C HIS A 6 -18.98 -14.89 16.29
N LEU A 7 -19.68 -14.00 16.99
CA LEU A 7 -20.21 -12.75 16.47
C LEU A 7 -19.54 -11.49 17.05
N HIS A 8 -18.66 -11.67 18.04
CA HIS A 8 -17.94 -10.60 18.73
C HIS A 8 -16.47 -11.03 18.87
N VAL A 9 -15.63 -10.54 17.95
CA VAL A 9 -14.22 -10.95 17.80
C VAL A 9 -13.37 -9.75 17.41
N HIS A 10 -12.29 -9.57 18.14
CA HIS A 10 -11.25 -8.59 17.92
C HIS A 10 -10.01 -9.27 17.33
N SER A 11 -9.45 -8.64 16.30
CA SER A 11 -8.18 -9.00 15.70
C SER A 11 -7.08 -8.05 16.18
N GLN A 12 -5.86 -8.27 15.71
CA GLN A 12 -4.72 -7.36 15.86
C GLN A 12 -5.00 -5.89 15.43
N TYR A 13 -6.13 -5.63 14.75
CA TYR A 13 -6.56 -4.30 14.37
C TYR A 13 -7.36 -3.54 15.44
N SER A 14 -7.84 -4.21 16.49
CA SER A 14 -8.14 -3.57 17.78
C SER A 14 -6.82 -3.15 18.44
N LEU A 15 -6.28 -1.99 18.05
CA LEU A 15 -4.89 -1.58 18.32
C LEU A 15 -4.43 -1.61 19.80
N LEU A 16 -5.38 -1.60 20.74
CA LEU A 16 -5.08 -1.51 22.17
C LEU A 16 -5.00 -2.87 22.85
N ASP A 17 -5.84 -3.81 22.45
CA ASP A 17 -6.11 -5.05 23.17
C ASP A 17 -6.31 -6.27 22.26
N GLY A 18 -6.35 -6.10 20.94
CA GLY A 18 -6.42 -7.21 20.00
C GLY A 18 -5.04 -7.82 19.72
N GLN A 19 -4.92 -9.13 19.90
CA GLN A 19 -3.68 -9.90 19.64
C GLN A 19 -3.84 -10.91 18.49
N ALA A 20 -5.07 -11.20 18.08
CA ALA A 20 -5.37 -12.28 17.14
C ALA A 20 -5.14 -11.86 15.68
N SER A 21 -4.19 -12.51 14.98
CA SER A 21 -4.07 -12.33 13.53
C SER A 21 -5.30 -12.87 12.80
N ILE A 22 -5.76 -12.17 11.76
CA ILE A 22 -6.92 -12.54 10.93
C ILE A 22 -6.85 -13.99 10.44
N ASN A 23 -5.68 -14.41 9.95
CA ASN A 23 -5.49 -15.76 9.41
C ASN A 23 -5.78 -16.84 10.47
N ARG A 24 -5.20 -16.68 11.67
CA ARG A 24 -5.40 -17.62 12.78
C ARG A 24 -6.85 -17.64 13.27
N ILE A 25 -7.56 -16.51 13.28
CA ILE A 25 -8.98 -16.43 13.62
C ILE A 25 -9.81 -17.29 12.66
N VAL A 26 -9.64 -17.05 11.35
CA VAL A 26 -10.37 -17.74 10.29
C VAL A 26 -10.05 -19.23 10.30
N ASP A 27 -8.78 -19.60 10.38
CA ASP A 27 -8.33 -20.99 10.37
C ASP A 27 -8.92 -21.75 11.56
N LYS A 28 -8.92 -21.14 12.76
CA LYS A 28 -9.49 -21.77 13.95
C LYS A 28 -10.99 -22.01 13.82
N ALA A 29 -11.75 -21.00 13.38
CA ALA A 29 -13.19 -21.14 13.19
C ALA A 29 -13.55 -22.19 12.12
N MET A 30 -12.85 -22.19 10.98
CA MET A 30 -13.04 -23.18 9.92
C MET A 30 -12.64 -24.59 10.34
N ASN A 31 -11.62 -24.74 11.19
CA ASN A 31 -11.19 -26.05 11.68
C ASN A 31 -12.11 -26.61 12.78
N ASP A 32 -12.75 -25.74 13.57
CA ASP A 32 -13.81 -26.12 14.51
C ASP A 32 -15.15 -26.49 13.82
N GLY A 33 -15.28 -26.16 12.53
CA GLY A 33 -16.49 -26.47 11.75
C GLY A 33 -17.61 -25.43 11.87
N MET A 34 -17.28 -24.20 12.30
CA MET A 34 -18.24 -23.09 12.36
C MET A 34 -18.72 -22.71 10.95
N ALA A 35 -19.96 -22.24 10.84
CA ALA A 35 -20.54 -21.81 9.56
C ALA A 35 -20.06 -20.43 9.09
N GLY A 36 -19.45 -19.65 9.98
CA GLY A 36 -18.92 -18.32 9.72
C GLY A 36 -18.30 -17.74 10.99
N ILE A 37 -17.77 -16.54 10.87
CA ILE A 37 -17.24 -15.76 12.00
C ILE A 37 -17.39 -14.27 11.70
N ALA A 38 -17.67 -13.47 12.72
CA ALA A 38 -17.62 -12.02 12.60
C ALA A 38 -16.24 -11.46 12.93
N LEU A 39 -15.90 -10.34 12.31
CA LEU A 39 -14.79 -9.49 12.73
C LEU A 39 -15.39 -8.14 13.16
N THR A 40 -15.16 -7.75 14.42
CA THR A 40 -15.82 -6.61 15.08
C THR A 40 -14.79 -5.80 15.88
N ASP A 41 -13.73 -5.34 15.21
CA ASP A 41 -12.69 -4.53 15.86
C ASP A 41 -13.26 -3.23 16.47
N HIS A 42 -12.53 -2.65 17.44
CA HIS A 42 -12.97 -1.48 18.19
C HIS A 42 -13.00 -0.21 17.33
N GLY A 43 -14.21 0.27 16.99
CA GLY A 43 -14.45 1.57 16.37
C GLY A 43 -13.78 1.75 15.00
N ALA A 44 -13.28 0.68 14.40
CA ALA A 44 -12.56 0.69 13.15
C ALA A 44 -12.78 -0.61 12.39
N MET A 45 -12.56 -0.55 11.08
CA MET A 45 -12.74 -1.65 10.14
C MET A 45 -11.43 -2.00 9.42
N TYR A 46 -10.28 -1.69 10.03
CA TYR A 46 -8.96 -1.78 9.39
C TYR A 46 -8.69 -3.14 8.71
N GLY A 47 -9.03 -4.23 9.39
CA GLY A 47 -8.77 -5.60 8.93
C GLY A 47 -9.81 -6.21 8.00
N ILE A 48 -10.93 -5.53 7.72
CA ILE A 48 -12.09 -6.16 7.06
C ILE A 48 -11.77 -6.65 5.65
N LYS A 49 -11.03 -5.86 4.87
CA LYS A 49 -10.66 -6.25 3.51
C LYS A 49 -9.66 -7.42 3.50
N GLU A 50 -8.67 -7.43 4.40
CA GLU A 50 -7.77 -8.57 4.59
C GLU A 50 -8.54 -9.84 4.99
N PHE A 51 -9.48 -9.71 5.92
CA PHE A 51 -10.34 -10.80 6.40
C PHE A 51 -11.16 -11.45 5.28
N VAL A 52 -11.83 -10.64 4.45
CA VAL A 52 -12.59 -11.14 3.29
C VAL A 52 -11.65 -11.80 2.27
N ASN A 53 -10.50 -11.17 1.98
CA ASN A 53 -9.52 -11.70 1.04
C ASN A 53 -8.93 -13.04 1.49
N TYR A 54 -8.60 -13.17 2.77
CA TYR A 54 -8.07 -14.42 3.31
C TYR A 54 -9.10 -15.55 3.21
N ILE A 55 -10.35 -15.31 3.59
CA ILE A 55 -11.43 -16.30 3.45
C ILE A 55 -11.61 -16.72 1.99
N ASN A 56 -11.62 -15.76 1.05
CA ASN A 56 -11.71 -16.06 -0.38
C ASN A 56 -10.52 -16.88 -0.89
N SER A 57 -9.31 -16.59 -0.41
CA SER A 57 -8.09 -17.35 -0.71
C SER A 57 -8.18 -18.79 -0.19
N VAL A 58 -8.61 -19.00 1.06
CA VAL A 58 -8.81 -20.33 1.64
C VAL A 58 -9.88 -21.11 0.86
N LYS A 59 -11.00 -20.46 0.49
CA LYS A 59 -12.04 -21.08 -0.34
C LYS A 59 -11.51 -21.48 -1.72
N SER A 60 -10.68 -20.64 -2.35
CA SER A 60 -10.07 -20.93 -3.64
C SER A 60 -9.12 -22.13 -3.58
N LYS A 61 -8.26 -22.20 -2.56
CA LYS A 61 -7.40 -23.36 -2.29
C LYS A 61 -8.23 -24.63 -2.05
N THR A 62 -9.26 -24.52 -1.21
CA THR A 62 -10.16 -25.64 -0.88
C THR A 62 -10.90 -26.17 -2.12
N LYS A 63 -11.33 -25.30 -3.05
CA LYS A 63 -11.92 -25.72 -4.34
C LYS A 63 -10.94 -26.53 -5.18
N ASN A 64 -9.67 -26.13 -5.22
CA ASN A 64 -8.64 -26.87 -5.96
C ASN A 64 -8.35 -28.24 -5.32
N GLU A 65 -8.30 -28.31 -3.99
CA GLU A 65 -8.16 -29.58 -3.26
C GLU A 65 -9.34 -30.51 -3.48
N ILE A 66 -10.58 -30.00 -3.43
CA ILE A 66 -11.79 -30.77 -3.76
C ILE A 66 -11.67 -31.33 -5.18
N LYS A 67 -11.25 -30.51 -6.15
CA LYS A 67 -11.06 -30.97 -7.54
C LYS A 67 -10.03 -32.09 -7.67
N GLN A 68 -8.98 -32.08 -6.85
CA GLN A 68 -7.98 -33.16 -6.80
C GLN A 68 -8.56 -34.42 -6.17
N LEU A 69 -9.17 -34.30 -4.98
CA LEU A 69 -9.79 -35.42 -4.26
C LEU A 69 -10.94 -36.05 -5.05
N SER A 70 -11.73 -35.27 -5.79
CA SER A 70 -12.78 -35.80 -6.65
C SER A 70 -12.22 -36.67 -7.77
N LYS A 71 -11.08 -36.31 -8.37
CA LYS A 71 -10.39 -37.16 -9.36
C LYS A 71 -9.84 -38.45 -8.74
N GLU A 72 -9.34 -38.37 -7.52
CA GLU A 72 -8.90 -39.55 -6.77
C GLU A 72 -10.08 -40.47 -6.42
N LEU A 73 -11.24 -39.90 -6.07
CA LEU A 73 -12.47 -40.63 -5.81
C LEU A 73 -13.02 -41.32 -7.07
N GLU A 74 -12.89 -40.70 -8.25
CA GLU A 74 -13.22 -41.35 -9.54
C GLU A 74 -12.37 -42.62 -9.76
N SER A 75 -11.12 -42.60 -9.31
CA SER A 75 -10.19 -43.75 -9.40
C SER A 75 -10.41 -44.79 -8.28
N ASN A 76 -11.02 -44.39 -7.15
CA ASN A 76 -11.38 -45.29 -6.05
C ASN A 76 -12.78 -44.98 -5.46
N PRO A 77 -13.87 -45.36 -6.16
CA PRO A 77 -15.23 -44.94 -5.80
C PRO A 77 -15.76 -45.51 -4.47
N ALA A 78 -15.12 -46.56 -3.96
CA ALA A 78 -15.48 -47.22 -2.69
C ALA A 78 -14.89 -46.51 -1.46
N SER A 79 -13.99 -45.53 -1.64
CA SER A 79 -13.35 -44.85 -0.51
C SER A 79 -14.32 -43.94 0.24
N GLN A 80 -14.81 -44.43 1.39
CA GLN A 80 -15.66 -43.66 2.29
C GLN A 80 -14.91 -42.45 2.90
N LYS A 81 -13.62 -42.62 3.19
CA LYS A 81 -12.75 -41.55 3.71
C LYS A 81 -12.66 -40.36 2.75
N LEU A 82 -12.52 -40.61 1.45
CA LEU A 82 -12.47 -39.54 0.44
C LEU A 82 -13.80 -38.80 0.34
N LYS A 83 -14.94 -39.52 0.45
CA LYS A 83 -16.27 -38.90 0.46
C LYS A 83 -16.47 -37.99 1.67
N GLU A 84 -16.04 -38.44 2.84
CA GLU A 84 -16.10 -37.67 4.09
C GLU A 84 -15.19 -36.43 4.02
N GLU A 85 -13.98 -36.57 3.47
CA GLU A 85 -13.04 -35.46 3.32
C GLU A 85 -13.55 -34.41 2.32
N ILE A 86 -14.13 -34.85 1.20
CA ILE A 86 -14.77 -33.95 0.23
C ILE A 86 -15.97 -33.23 0.86
N ALA A 87 -16.82 -33.93 1.61
CA ALA A 87 -17.96 -33.32 2.30
C ALA A 87 -17.51 -32.27 3.31
N ALA A 88 -16.51 -32.57 4.15
CA ALA A 88 -15.94 -31.64 5.11
C ALA A 88 -15.34 -30.38 4.44
N LYS A 89 -14.56 -30.57 3.36
CA LYS A 89 -14.00 -29.43 2.59
C LYS A 89 -15.08 -28.63 1.86
N THR A 90 -16.14 -29.28 1.39
CA THR A 90 -17.27 -28.62 0.72
C THR A 90 -18.03 -27.72 1.69
N ALA A 91 -18.21 -28.14 2.95
CA ALA A 91 -18.80 -27.30 3.99
C ALA A 91 -17.99 -26.01 4.22
N LYS A 92 -16.65 -26.06 4.17
CA LYS A 92 -15.78 -24.87 4.28
C LYS A 92 -16.01 -23.83 3.16
N LEU A 93 -16.55 -24.22 2.01
CA LEU A 93 -16.87 -23.26 0.93
C LEU A 93 -18.04 -22.34 1.29
N ASN A 94 -18.93 -22.78 2.18
CA ASN A 94 -20.07 -22.02 2.66
C ASN A 94 -19.76 -21.12 3.86
N PHE A 95 -18.51 -21.14 4.35
CA PHE A 95 -18.09 -20.33 5.49
C PHE A 95 -18.34 -18.84 5.23
N LYS A 96 -19.14 -18.17 6.07
CA LYS A 96 -19.54 -16.78 5.87
C LYS A 96 -18.56 -15.79 6.54
N PRO A 97 -17.98 -14.84 5.78
CA PRO A 97 -17.35 -13.66 6.38
C PRO A 97 -18.45 -12.72 6.89
N ILE A 98 -18.59 -12.55 8.21
CA ILE A 98 -19.54 -11.60 8.78
C ILE A 98 -18.77 -10.29 9.07
N ILE A 99 -19.11 -9.23 8.33
CA ILE A 99 -18.44 -7.93 8.46
C ILE A 99 -19.12 -7.15 9.59
N GLY A 100 -18.34 -6.65 10.54
CA GLY A 100 -18.87 -5.83 11.62
C GLY A 100 -17.87 -4.85 12.20
N CYS A 101 -18.29 -4.16 13.26
CA CYS A 101 -17.52 -3.24 14.05
C CYS A 101 -18.11 -3.20 15.46
N GLU A 102 -17.27 -3.19 16.49
CA GLU A 102 -17.74 -2.82 17.83
C GLU A 102 -17.61 -1.29 17.96
N CYS A 103 -18.72 -0.60 17.76
CA CYS A 103 -18.79 0.85 17.77
C CYS A 103 -18.85 1.41 19.20
N TYR A 104 -18.28 2.60 19.39
CA TYR A 104 -18.51 3.40 20.59
C TYR A 104 -19.72 4.31 20.38
N CYS A 105 -20.86 4.05 21.01
CA CYS A 105 -22.02 4.93 20.98
C CYS A 105 -21.92 6.01 22.05
N ALA A 106 -21.86 7.28 21.66
CA ALA A 106 -21.77 8.40 22.58
C ALA A 106 -22.94 8.39 23.58
N ARG A 107 -22.63 8.71 24.84
CA ARG A 107 -23.62 8.74 25.94
C ARG A 107 -24.59 9.92 25.84
N ARG A 108 -24.19 10.97 25.12
CA ARG A 108 -24.98 12.18 24.85
C ARG A 108 -25.17 12.34 23.35
N ASN A 109 -24.20 12.95 22.68
CA ASN A 109 -24.12 13.05 21.23
C ASN A 109 -22.65 12.97 20.79
N ARG A 110 -22.40 12.67 19.51
CA ARG A 110 -21.04 12.49 18.98
C ARG A 110 -20.19 13.77 18.99
N PHE A 111 -20.81 14.94 19.00
CA PHE A 111 -20.12 16.24 18.98
C PHE A 111 -19.65 16.72 20.36
N SER A 112 -20.15 16.14 21.44
CA SER A 112 -19.81 16.55 22.80
C SER A 112 -18.40 16.11 23.18
N GLN A 113 -17.58 17.05 23.67
CA GLN A 113 -16.18 16.84 24.07
C GLN A 113 -15.81 17.63 25.34
N THR A 114 -16.80 17.95 26.17
CA THR A 114 -16.64 18.90 27.30
C THR A 114 -16.41 18.20 28.64
N GLU A 115 -16.88 16.96 28.78
CA GLU A 115 -16.86 16.25 30.05
C GLU A 115 -16.15 14.89 29.92
N LYS A 116 -15.66 14.36 31.05
CA LYS A 116 -15.02 13.04 31.09
C LYS A 116 -15.93 11.92 30.56
N ILE A 117 -17.25 12.06 30.73
CA ILE A 117 -18.25 11.10 30.23
C ILE A 117 -18.24 10.99 28.70
N ASP A 118 -17.84 12.06 28.00
CA ASP A 118 -17.72 12.10 26.54
C ASP A 118 -16.46 11.39 26.05
N GLY A 119 -15.50 11.09 26.93
CA GLY A 119 -14.22 10.51 26.52
C GLY A 119 -14.31 9.14 25.85
N SER A 120 -15.45 8.46 25.97
CA SER A 120 -15.72 7.18 25.33
C SER A 120 -17.21 7.09 24.96
N GLY A 121 -17.65 5.91 24.52
CA GLY A 121 -19.04 5.56 24.32
C GLY A 121 -19.39 4.25 25.01
N TRP A 122 -20.67 3.91 24.96
CA TRP A 122 -21.15 2.57 25.19
C TRP A 122 -20.71 1.66 24.04
N HIS A 123 -20.31 0.44 24.37
CA HIS A 123 -19.97 -0.54 23.36
C HIS A 123 -21.25 -1.03 22.65
N LEU A 124 -21.16 -1.23 21.34
CA LEU A 124 -22.27 -1.72 20.53
C LEU A 124 -21.72 -2.51 19.35
N VAL A 125 -22.08 -3.79 19.25
CA VAL A 125 -21.70 -4.61 18.10
C VAL A 125 -22.67 -4.33 16.96
N VAL A 126 -22.13 -3.96 15.81
CA VAL A 126 -22.88 -3.66 14.59
C VAL A 126 -22.38 -4.55 13.46
N LEU A 127 -23.26 -5.39 12.91
CA LEU A 127 -22.95 -6.33 11.84
C LEU A 127 -23.68 -5.92 10.56
N ALA A 128 -22.98 -6.01 9.43
CA ALA A 128 -23.57 -5.81 8.11
C ALA A 128 -24.28 -7.10 7.66
N LYS A 129 -25.61 -7.03 7.52
CA LYS A 129 -26.44 -8.16 7.04
C LYS A 129 -26.26 -8.38 5.54
N ASN A 130 -26.05 -7.31 4.78
CA ASN A 130 -25.94 -7.33 3.33
C ASN A 130 -25.11 -6.13 2.83
N LEU A 131 -25.04 -5.94 1.50
CA LEU A 131 -24.24 -4.86 0.90
C LEU A 131 -24.73 -3.46 1.32
N THR A 132 -26.04 -3.25 1.49
CA THR A 132 -26.59 -1.99 2.01
C THR A 132 -26.12 -1.75 3.44
N GLY A 133 -26.20 -2.77 4.30
CA GLY A 133 -25.66 -2.74 5.65
C GLY A 133 -24.16 -2.41 5.69
N TYR A 134 -23.36 -3.00 4.79
CA TYR A 134 -21.94 -2.67 4.68
C TYR A 134 -21.71 -1.20 4.35
N LYS A 135 -22.44 -0.65 3.37
CA LYS A 135 -22.35 0.77 3.00
C LYS A 135 -22.74 1.71 4.14
N ASN A 136 -23.81 1.36 4.87
CA ASN A 136 -24.26 2.09 6.04
C ASN A 136 -23.22 2.03 7.18
N LEU A 137 -22.63 0.86 7.42
CA LEU A 137 -21.61 0.66 8.43
C LEU A 137 -20.33 1.47 8.13
N ILE A 138 -19.82 1.44 6.89
CA ILE A 138 -18.62 2.22 6.53
C ILE A 138 -18.89 3.73 6.67
N LYS A 139 -20.09 4.22 6.33
CA LYS A 139 -20.46 5.63 6.51
C LYS A 139 -20.51 6.02 7.97
N MET A 140 -21.16 5.20 8.80
CA MET A 140 -21.29 5.45 10.23
C MET A 140 -19.94 5.40 10.94
N VAL A 141 -19.09 4.41 10.64
CA VAL A 141 -17.72 4.34 11.16
C VAL A 141 -16.90 5.52 10.66
N SER A 142 -17.02 5.91 9.39
CA SER A 142 -16.33 7.10 8.88
C SER A 142 -16.68 8.38 9.65
N LYS A 143 -17.97 8.59 9.91
CA LYS A 143 -18.47 9.73 10.70
C LYS A 143 -18.03 9.71 12.15
N SER A 144 -17.84 8.53 12.73
CA SER A 144 -17.30 8.43 14.10
C SER A 144 -15.87 8.93 14.21
N TRP A 145 -15.09 8.88 13.12
CA TRP A 145 -13.73 9.43 13.04
C TRP A 145 -13.67 10.90 12.62
N THR A 146 -14.53 11.34 11.70
CA THR A 146 -14.51 12.72 11.19
C THR A 146 -15.25 13.68 12.11
N GLU A 147 -16.41 13.29 12.64
CA GLU A 147 -17.28 14.11 13.47
C GLU A 147 -17.18 13.72 14.97
N GLY A 148 -17.17 12.42 15.26
CA GLY A 148 -17.36 11.89 16.61
C GLY A 148 -16.10 11.67 17.45
N PHE A 149 -14.92 11.86 16.86
CA PHE A 149 -13.66 11.48 17.50
C PHE A 149 -13.30 12.44 18.65
N TYR A 150 -13.11 11.87 19.85
CA TYR A 150 -12.52 12.57 20.99
C TYR A 150 -11.27 11.82 21.51
N TYR A 151 -11.42 10.82 22.39
CA TYR A 151 -10.37 9.82 22.64
C TYR A 151 -10.66 8.48 21.93
N ARG A 152 -11.92 8.29 21.51
CA ARG A 152 -12.43 7.17 20.74
C ARG A 152 -13.28 7.70 19.59
N PRO A 153 -13.37 6.98 18.46
CA PRO A 153 -14.26 7.32 17.36
C PRO A 153 -15.70 6.94 17.76
N ARG A 154 -16.56 7.93 18.02
CA ARG A 154 -17.91 7.69 18.57
C ARG A 154 -19.02 7.94 17.56
N ILE A 155 -19.95 7.00 17.46
CA ILE A 155 -21.24 7.18 16.80
C ILE A 155 -22.26 7.73 17.81
N ASP A 156 -23.51 7.90 17.40
CA ASP A 156 -24.63 8.16 18.30
C ASP A 156 -25.95 7.59 17.76
N LYS A 157 -27.02 7.76 18.53
CA LYS A 157 -28.37 7.27 18.19
C LYS A 157 -28.94 7.92 16.91
N GLU A 158 -28.56 9.16 16.61
CA GLU A 158 -28.96 9.84 15.36
C GLU A 158 -28.36 9.14 14.14
N LEU A 159 -27.05 8.82 14.17
CA LEU A 159 -26.43 8.06 13.08
C LEU A 159 -27.02 6.64 12.96
N LEU A 160 -27.32 5.98 14.08
CA LEU A 160 -27.96 4.67 14.07
C LEU A 160 -29.35 4.74 13.42
N GLU A 161 -30.18 5.73 13.76
CA GLU A 161 -31.48 5.95 13.11
C GLU A 161 -31.32 6.25 11.61
N GLN A 162 -30.33 7.05 11.23
CA GLN A 162 -30.10 7.40 9.82
C GLN A 162 -29.63 6.20 8.98
N TYR A 163 -28.75 5.36 9.52
CA TYR A 163 -28.05 4.28 8.79
C TYR A 163 -28.48 2.87 9.23
N HIS A 164 -29.66 2.70 9.84
CA HIS A 164 -30.11 1.41 10.40
C HIS A 164 -30.32 0.29 9.36
N GLU A 165 -30.65 0.63 8.11
CA GLU A 165 -31.04 -0.36 7.10
C GLU A 165 -29.93 -1.38 6.84
N GLY A 166 -30.28 -2.67 6.85
CA GLY A 166 -29.33 -3.75 6.56
C GLY A 166 -28.33 -4.03 7.67
N LEU A 167 -28.50 -3.48 8.88
CA LEU A 167 -27.66 -3.74 10.05
C LEU A 167 -28.32 -4.70 11.03
N ILE A 168 -27.49 -5.48 11.73
CA ILE A 168 -27.85 -6.28 12.90
C ILE A 168 -27.09 -5.72 14.10
N ILE A 169 -27.76 -5.58 15.24
CA ILE A 169 -27.23 -4.94 16.45
C ILE A 169 -27.25 -5.93 17.61
N SER A 170 -26.15 -6.01 18.37
CA SER A 170 -26.14 -6.65 19.69
C SER A 170 -25.57 -5.75 20.79
N THR A 171 -26.03 -5.98 22.01
CA THR A 171 -25.74 -5.10 23.16
C THR A 171 -24.29 -5.13 23.68
N ALA A 172 -23.41 -5.88 23.02
CA ALA A 172 -21.98 -6.00 23.34
C ALA A 172 -21.70 -6.53 24.75
N CYS A 173 -20.51 -6.24 25.27
CA CYS A 173 -20.02 -6.68 26.57
C CYS A 173 -20.60 -5.85 27.74
N LEU A 174 -20.05 -6.01 28.95
CA LEU A 174 -20.41 -5.19 30.12
C LEU A 174 -20.24 -3.67 29.89
N GLY A 175 -19.49 -3.27 28.86
CA GLY A 175 -19.33 -1.89 28.42
C GLY A 175 -20.49 -1.33 27.58
N GLY A 176 -21.50 -2.13 27.24
CA GLY A 176 -22.67 -1.68 26.47
C GLY A 176 -23.69 -0.87 27.28
N GLU A 177 -24.57 -0.13 26.60
CA GLU A 177 -25.56 0.76 27.25
C GLU A 177 -26.47 -0.01 28.21
N ILE A 178 -27.03 -1.12 27.74
CA ILE A 178 -27.99 -1.94 28.48
C ILE A 178 -27.30 -2.71 29.63
N PRO A 179 -26.23 -3.49 29.38
CA PRO A 179 -25.49 -4.16 30.45
C PRO A 179 -25.02 -3.20 31.54
N ARG A 180 -24.53 -2.01 31.16
CA ARG A 180 -24.05 -1.04 32.14
C ARG A 180 -25.17 -0.44 32.98
N LYS A 181 -26.28 -0.05 32.37
CA LYS A 181 -27.44 0.47 33.12
C LYS A 181 -27.95 -0.56 34.14
N ILE A 182 -27.94 -1.84 33.79
CA ILE A 182 -28.28 -2.93 34.73
C ILE A 182 -27.27 -3.01 35.89
N ASP A 183 -25.96 -3.01 35.59
CA ASP A 183 -24.92 -3.09 36.65
C ASP A 183 -24.93 -1.86 37.58
N ASP A 184 -25.28 -0.68 37.05
CA ASP A 184 -25.46 0.57 37.81
C ASP A 184 -26.81 0.61 38.57
N GLY A 185 -27.67 -0.42 38.44
CA GLY A 185 -28.97 -0.54 39.13
C GLY A 185 -30.14 0.19 38.46
N ASN A 186 -29.95 0.74 37.27
CA ASN A 186 -30.96 1.43 36.48
C ASN A 186 -31.63 0.49 35.45
N VAL A 187 -32.43 -0.45 35.95
CA VAL A 187 -33.14 -1.42 35.10
C VAL A 187 -34.18 -0.74 34.20
N GLU A 188 -34.90 0.26 34.70
CA GLU A 188 -35.89 1.02 33.92
C GLU A 188 -35.25 1.68 32.68
N GLY A 189 -34.11 2.37 32.85
CA GLY A 189 -33.39 2.95 31.72
C GLY A 189 -32.79 1.91 30.76
N ALA A 190 -32.54 0.68 31.23
CA ALA A 190 -32.10 -0.42 30.37
C ALA A 190 -33.27 -0.92 29.49
N GLU A 191 -34.47 -1.02 30.07
CA GLU A 191 -35.70 -1.34 29.34
C GLU A 191 -36.05 -0.28 28.29
N GLU A 192 -35.96 1.01 28.63
CA GLU A 192 -36.13 2.11 27.67
C GLU A 192 -35.16 2.00 26.48
N ALA A 193 -33.90 1.63 26.74
CA ALA A 193 -32.92 1.43 25.69
C ALA A 193 -33.27 0.23 24.80
N VAL A 194 -33.73 -0.87 25.40
CA VAL A 194 -34.20 -2.05 24.65
C VAL A 194 -35.38 -1.71 23.75
N GLU A 195 -36.36 -0.96 24.25
CA GLU A 195 -37.50 -0.50 23.46
C GLU A 195 -37.04 0.37 22.29
N TRP A 196 -36.11 1.30 22.52
CA TRP A 196 -35.57 2.15 21.46
C TRP A 196 -34.89 1.32 20.35
N PHE A 197 -33.96 0.42 20.70
CA PHE A 197 -33.29 -0.42 19.71
C PHE A 197 -34.28 -1.34 18.99
N LYS A 198 -35.24 -1.93 19.71
CA LYS A 198 -36.26 -2.78 19.12
C LYS A 198 -37.16 -2.02 18.13
N ASN A 199 -37.51 -0.77 18.44
CA ASN A 199 -38.34 0.06 17.55
C ASN A 199 -37.64 0.39 16.23
N ILE A 200 -36.31 0.53 16.24
CA ILE A 200 -35.53 0.86 15.04
C ILE A 200 -35.13 -0.39 14.25
N PHE A 201 -34.62 -1.43 14.93
CA PHE A 201 -34.01 -2.59 14.28
C PHE A 201 -34.94 -3.83 14.25
N GLY A 202 -36.05 -3.81 14.97
CA GLY A 202 -37.02 -4.92 14.99
C GLY A 202 -36.37 -6.25 15.39
N ASP A 203 -36.51 -7.25 14.52
CA ASP A 203 -35.94 -8.60 14.71
C ASP A 203 -34.42 -8.68 14.52
N ASP A 204 -33.78 -7.59 14.08
CA ASP A 204 -32.33 -7.51 13.90
C ASP A 204 -31.62 -6.91 15.13
N PHE A 205 -32.33 -6.72 16.24
CA PHE A 205 -31.77 -6.40 17.55
C PHE A 205 -31.70 -7.62 18.46
N TYR A 206 -30.54 -7.82 19.09
CA TYR A 206 -30.28 -8.94 19.98
C TYR A 206 -29.65 -8.50 21.29
N LEU A 207 -30.00 -9.19 22.37
CA LEU A 207 -29.36 -9.03 23.67
C LEU A 207 -28.19 -9.99 23.79
N GLU A 208 -27.04 -9.52 24.27
CA GLU A 208 -25.81 -10.31 24.32
C GLU A 208 -25.49 -10.74 25.74
N ILE A 209 -25.11 -12.02 25.91
CA ILE A 209 -24.64 -12.57 27.19
C ILE A 209 -23.27 -13.24 27.03
N GLN A 210 -22.43 -13.06 28.05
CA GLN A 210 -21.05 -13.54 28.08
C GLN A 210 -20.72 -14.15 29.44
N ARG A 211 -19.79 -15.11 29.49
CA ARG A 211 -19.45 -15.84 30.72
C ARG A 211 -17.96 -16.18 30.79
N HIS A 212 -17.22 -15.33 31.49
CA HIS A 212 -15.76 -15.39 31.59
C HIS A 212 -15.29 -15.87 32.96
N LYS A 213 -15.72 -17.08 33.35
CA LYS A 213 -15.31 -17.65 34.65
C LYS A 213 -13.82 -17.98 34.64
N THR A 214 -13.10 -17.49 35.64
CA THR A 214 -11.68 -17.79 35.84
C THR A 214 -11.41 -18.02 37.32
N ASP A 215 -10.64 -19.05 37.63
CA ASP A 215 -10.13 -19.32 38.99
C ASP A 215 -8.65 -18.92 39.11
N ARG A 216 -8.10 -18.25 38.09
CA ARG A 216 -6.70 -17.85 38.01
C ARG A 216 -6.40 -16.67 38.92
N PRO A 217 -5.35 -16.71 39.75
CA PRO A 217 -5.00 -15.62 40.67
C PRO A 217 -4.42 -14.38 39.96
N ASP A 218 -3.91 -14.56 38.74
CA ASP A 218 -3.28 -13.54 37.91
C ASP A 218 -4.23 -12.94 36.86
N ALA A 219 -5.55 -13.19 36.98
CA ALA A 219 -6.60 -12.71 36.09
C ALA A 219 -7.66 -11.91 36.87
N ASP A 220 -8.50 -11.16 36.17
CA ASP A 220 -9.64 -10.48 36.81
C ASP A 220 -10.76 -11.47 37.16
N GLN A 221 -10.97 -11.66 38.47
CA GLN A 221 -12.04 -12.51 39.01
C GLN A 221 -13.36 -11.76 39.25
N THR A 222 -13.38 -10.43 39.09
CA THR A 222 -14.55 -9.59 39.38
C THR A 222 -15.55 -9.53 38.22
N THR A 223 -15.11 -9.81 37.00
CA THR A 223 -15.94 -9.76 35.79
C THR A 223 -17.04 -10.83 35.77
N PHE A 224 -16.72 -12.08 36.09
CA PHE A 224 -17.71 -13.18 36.01
C PHE A 224 -18.91 -13.01 36.96
N PRO A 225 -18.73 -12.65 38.25
CA PRO A 225 -19.87 -12.35 39.14
C PRO A 225 -20.78 -11.25 38.60
N LYS A 226 -20.20 -10.18 38.01
CA LYS A 226 -20.99 -9.10 37.39
C LYS A 226 -21.77 -9.62 36.19
N GLN A 227 -21.12 -10.38 35.31
CA GLN A 227 -21.78 -11.02 34.15
C GLN A 227 -22.96 -11.87 34.58
N GLN A 228 -22.84 -12.71 35.63
CA GLN A 228 -23.96 -13.52 36.09
C GLN A 228 -25.17 -12.67 36.50
N ARG A 229 -24.97 -11.64 37.33
CA ARG A 229 -26.05 -10.73 37.75
C ARG A 229 -26.70 -10.01 36.57
N VAL A 230 -25.89 -9.47 35.66
CA VAL A 230 -26.39 -8.72 34.49
C VAL A 230 -27.10 -9.66 33.52
N ASN A 231 -26.57 -10.86 33.27
CA ASN A 231 -27.16 -11.86 32.38
C ASN A 231 -28.55 -12.30 32.85
N GLU A 232 -28.76 -12.45 34.17
CA GLU A 232 -30.07 -12.80 34.73
C GLU A 232 -31.13 -11.75 34.36
N GLU A 233 -30.81 -10.47 34.49
CA GLU A 233 -31.71 -9.38 34.10
C GLU A 233 -31.87 -9.26 32.58
N ILE A 234 -30.80 -9.42 31.81
CA ILE A 234 -30.86 -9.46 30.33
C ILE A 234 -31.84 -10.53 29.85
N ILE A 235 -31.81 -11.74 30.43
CA ILE A 235 -32.72 -12.83 30.06
C ILE A 235 -34.18 -12.48 30.42
N LYS A 236 -34.41 -11.82 31.56
CA LYS A 236 -35.76 -11.36 31.95
C LYS A 236 -36.30 -10.30 30.99
N ILE A 237 -35.48 -9.29 30.67
CA ILE A 237 -35.82 -8.20 29.74
C ILE A 237 -36.06 -8.78 28.34
N GLY A 238 -35.21 -9.69 27.86
CA GLY A 238 -35.38 -10.37 26.57
C GLY A 238 -36.71 -11.10 26.46
N LYS A 239 -37.14 -11.81 27.52
CA LYS A 239 -38.46 -12.45 27.57
C LYS A 239 -39.61 -11.44 27.62
N LYS A 240 -39.48 -10.38 28.44
CA LYS A 240 -40.50 -9.33 28.60
C LYS A 240 -40.78 -8.61 27.27
N TYR A 241 -39.72 -8.27 26.54
CA TYR A 241 -39.81 -7.51 25.30
C TYR A 241 -39.81 -8.38 24.05
N GLY A 242 -39.70 -9.70 24.16
CA GLY A 242 -39.61 -10.60 23.01
C GLY A 242 -38.39 -10.30 22.13
N VAL A 243 -37.24 -10.00 22.75
CA VAL A 243 -35.95 -9.82 22.08
C VAL A 243 -35.10 -11.05 22.34
N LYS A 244 -34.50 -11.60 21.28
CA LYS A 244 -33.68 -12.81 21.39
C LYS A 244 -32.36 -12.52 22.07
N VAL A 245 -31.90 -13.49 22.86
CA VAL A 245 -30.61 -13.44 23.54
C VAL A 245 -29.59 -14.28 22.74
N ILE A 246 -28.37 -13.78 22.57
CA ILE A 246 -27.26 -14.47 21.91
C ILE A 246 -26.08 -14.64 22.87
N ALA A 247 -25.38 -15.76 22.73
CA ALA A 247 -24.13 -16.00 23.45
C ALA A 247 -22.93 -15.55 22.60
N THR A 248 -21.97 -14.85 23.20
CA THR A 248 -20.69 -14.49 22.60
C THR A 248 -19.55 -14.68 23.61
N ASN A 249 -18.30 -14.49 23.18
CA ASN A 249 -17.14 -14.62 24.06
C ASN A 249 -16.14 -13.45 23.94
N ASP A 250 -16.49 -12.37 23.24
CA ASP A 250 -15.68 -11.15 23.17
C ASP A 250 -14.17 -11.44 22.96
N ALA A 251 -13.86 -12.19 21.90
CA ALA A 251 -12.55 -12.82 21.79
C ALA A 251 -11.49 -11.82 21.33
N HIS A 252 -10.34 -11.78 22.02
CA HIS A 252 -9.22 -10.87 21.75
C HIS A 252 -7.93 -11.61 21.33
N PHE A 253 -7.87 -12.91 21.58
CA PHE A 253 -6.74 -13.78 21.22
C PHE A 253 -7.24 -15.14 20.71
N VAL A 254 -6.38 -15.92 20.05
CA VAL A 254 -6.85 -17.09 19.29
C VAL A 254 -7.03 -18.29 20.20
N ASN A 255 -6.00 -18.66 20.98
CA ASN A 255 -6.00 -19.83 21.84
C ASN A 255 -5.84 -19.47 23.32
N GLU A 256 -6.22 -20.38 24.21
CA GLU A 256 -6.07 -20.18 25.66
C GLU A 256 -4.62 -19.85 26.06
N GLU A 257 -3.63 -20.50 25.43
CA GLU A 257 -2.21 -20.24 25.69
C GLU A 257 -1.75 -18.82 25.30
N ASP A 258 -2.48 -18.12 24.41
CA ASP A 258 -2.15 -16.76 23.99
C ASP A 258 -2.47 -15.71 25.07
N ALA A 259 -3.24 -16.07 26.11
CA ALA A 259 -3.67 -15.16 27.17
C ALA A 259 -2.49 -14.48 27.91
N GLU A 260 -1.37 -15.19 28.06
CA GLU A 260 -0.18 -14.61 28.70
C GLU A 260 0.47 -13.55 27.81
N ALA A 261 0.55 -13.78 26.50
CA ALA A 261 1.10 -12.81 25.56
C ALA A 261 0.18 -11.58 25.47
N HIS A 262 -1.13 -11.80 25.40
CA HIS A 262 -2.15 -10.74 25.44
C HIS A 262 -2.01 -9.85 26.67
N ASP A 263 -1.82 -10.42 27.86
CA ASP A 263 -1.62 -9.65 29.09
C ASP A 263 -0.41 -8.69 29.01
N ARG A 264 0.67 -9.09 28.32
CA ARG A 264 1.83 -8.20 28.06
C ARG A 264 1.50 -7.14 27.02
N LEU A 265 0.71 -7.48 26.00
CA LEU A 265 0.22 -6.51 25.02
C LEU A 265 -0.61 -5.40 25.70
N ILE A 266 -1.48 -5.74 26.67
CA ILE A 266 -2.23 -4.76 27.46
C ILE A 266 -1.28 -3.83 28.22
N CYS A 267 -0.25 -4.38 28.88
CA CYS A 267 0.78 -3.58 29.55
C CYS A 267 1.49 -2.63 28.56
N LEU A 268 1.82 -3.12 27.36
CA LEU A 268 2.44 -2.32 26.29
C LEU A 268 1.55 -1.15 25.85
N SER A 269 0.25 -1.40 25.67
CA SER A 269 -0.73 -0.42 25.19
C SER A 269 -1.07 0.62 26.24
N MET A 270 -1.11 0.22 27.52
CA MET A 270 -1.38 1.14 28.63
C MET A 270 -0.14 1.87 29.15
N GLY A 271 1.05 1.53 28.66
CA GLY A 271 2.31 2.08 29.17
C GLY A 271 2.56 1.72 30.64
N LYS A 272 2.15 0.51 31.03
CA LYS A 272 2.28 -0.01 32.40
C LYS A 272 3.31 -1.14 32.46
N ASP A 273 3.93 -1.29 33.62
CA ASP A 273 4.83 -2.40 33.90
C ASP A 273 4.05 -3.66 34.28
N PHE A 274 4.66 -4.84 34.09
CA PHE A 274 3.99 -6.12 34.37
C PHE A 274 3.66 -6.33 35.86
N ASP A 275 4.47 -5.77 36.75
CA ASP A 275 4.35 -5.84 38.21
C ASP A 275 3.53 -4.69 38.82
N ASP A 276 3.00 -3.76 38.01
CA ASP A 276 2.12 -2.69 38.48
C ASP A 276 0.82 -3.29 39.06
N PRO A 277 0.49 -3.03 40.35
CA PRO A 277 -0.70 -3.59 40.99
C PRO A 277 -2.01 -3.03 40.44
N ASP A 278 -1.99 -1.81 39.88
CA ASP A 278 -3.17 -1.09 39.39
C ASP A 278 -3.34 -1.25 37.86
N ARG A 279 -2.57 -2.13 37.22
CA ARG A 279 -2.70 -2.41 35.78
C ARG A 279 -4.03 -3.11 35.47
N MET A 280 -4.54 -2.86 34.27
CA MET A 280 -5.70 -3.61 33.76
C MET A 280 -5.33 -5.09 33.59
N ARG A 281 -6.25 -5.97 33.98
CA ARG A 281 -6.17 -7.42 33.79
C ARG A 281 -7.47 -7.89 33.16
N TYR A 282 -7.36 -8.75 32.17
CA TYR A 282 -8.48 -9.49 31.61
C TYR A 282 -8.71 -10.77 32.40
N THR A 283 -9.81 -11.47 32.14
CA THR A 283 -10.13 -12.73 32.81
C THR A 283 -9.28 -13.90 32.29
N LYS A 284 -8.57 -13.70 31.18
CA LYS A 284 -7.83 -14.71 30.42
C LYS A 284 -8.75 -15.79 29.86
N GLN A 285 -10.00 -15.44 29.58
CA GLN A 285 -11.01 -16.29 28.96
C GLN A 285 -11.41 -15.82 27.56
N GLU A 286 -10.81 -14.76 27.05
CA GLU A 286 -11.19 -14.07 25.82
C GLU A 286 -10.54 -14.71 24.57
N TRP A 287 -10.44 -16.05 24.51
CA TRP A 287 -9.98 -16.74 23.30
C TRP A 287 -11.15 -17.11 22.38
N ILE A 288 -10.84 -17.45 21.12
CA ILE A 288 -11.81 -18.05 20.19
C ILE A 288 -12.15 -19.47 20.68
N LYS A 289 -13.19 -19.59 21.51
CA LYS A 289 -13.68 -20.86 22.02
C LYS A 289 -14.26 -21.73 20.91
N THR A 290 -14.05 -23.04 21.03
CA THR A 290 -14.68 -24.06 20.20
C THR A 290 -16.19 -24.14 20.47
N THR A 291 -16.94 -24.66 19.51
CA THR A 291 -18.37 -24.95 19.63
C THR A 291 -18.66 -25.81 20.87
N ALA A 292 -17.79 -26.79 21.15
CA ALA A 292 -17.93 -27.66 22.31
C ALA A 292 -17.74 -26.91 23.64
N GLU A 293 -16.77 -26.01 23.74
CA GLU A 293 -16.56 -25.17 24.94
C GLU A 293 -17.75 -24.25 25.19
N MET A 294 -18.23 -23.55 24.15
CA MET A 294 -19.38 -22.66 24.27
C MET A 294 -20.65 -23.41 24.70
N ASN A 295 -20.87 -24.62 24.20
CA ASN A 295 -21.97 -25.49 24.62
C ASN A 295 -21.89 -25.91 26.10
N ARG A 296 -20.68 -26.08 26.66
CA ARG A 296 -20.51 -26.37 28.08
C ARG A 296 -20.80 -25.14 28.94
N ILE A 297 -20.39 -23.96 28.49
CA ILE A 297 -20.54 -22.70 29.24
C ILE A 297 -22.00 -22.23 29.31
N PHE A 298 -22.77 -22.46 28.24
CA PHE A 298 -24.16 -22.04 28.11
C PHE A 298 -25.14 -23.23 28.06
N SER A 299 -24.83 -24.33 28.75
CA SER A 299 -25.67 -25.53 28.75
C SER A 299 -27.08 -25.31 29.32
N ASP A 300 -27.23 -24.30 30.16
CA ASP A 300 -28.48 -23.84 30.79
C ASP A 300 -29.30 -22.89 29.91
N VAL A 301 -28.70 -22.30 28.87
CA VAL A 301 -29.37 -21.39 27.91
C VAL A 301 -28.99 -21.77 26.47
N PRO A 302 -29.28 -23.00 26.02
CA PRO A 302 -28.87 -23.49 24.70
C PRO A 302 -29.45 -22.68 23.53
N GLU A 303 -30.60 -22.02 23.73
CA GLU A 303 -31.20 -21.12 22.75
C GLU A 303 -30.31 -19.93 22.41
N ALA A 304 -29.48 -19.44 23.35
CA ALA A 304 -28.57 -18.32 23.10
C ALA A 304 -27.47 -18.69 22.10
N LEU A 305 -27.07 -19.97 22.05
CA LEU A 305 -26.15 -20.49 21.04
C LEU A 305 -26.85 -20.64 19.70
N ALA A 306 -28.06 -21.22 19.68
CA ALA A 306 -28.83 -21.42 18.46
C ALA A 306 -29.16 -20.09 17.75
N ASN A 307 -29.45 -19.02 18.51
CA ASN A 307 -29.72 -17.69 17.94
C ASN A 307 -28.50 -17.08 17.23
N THR A 308 -27.26 -17.50 17.54
CA THR A 308 -26.08 -17.05 16.78
C THR A 308 -26.11 -17.54 15.33
N MET A 309 -26.67 -18.74 15.10
CA MET A 309 -26.83 -19.29 13.76
C MET A 309 -27.91 -18.57 12.97
N GLU A 310 -28.98 -18.10 13.63
CA GLU A 310 -29.99 -17.27 12.97
C GLU A 310 -29.38 -15.98 12.41
N ILE A 311 -28.47 -15.33 13.15
CA ILE A 311 -27.73 -14.16 12.66
C ILE A 311 -26.87 -14.56 11.45
N ALA A 312 -26.10 -15.65 11.56
CA ALA A 312 -25.30 -16.12 10.43
C ALA A 312 -26.17 -16.43 9.20
N ASP A 313 -27.36 -16.98 9.37
CA ASP A 313 -28.29 -17.31 8.29
C ASP A 313 -28.86 -16.05 7.63
N LYS A 314 -29.17 -15.01 8.41
CA LYS A 314 -29.60 -13.70 7.93
C LYS A 314 -28.53 -12.97 7.11
N VAL A 315 -27.24 -13.21 7.36
CA VAL A 315 -26.14 -12.54 6.65
C VAL A 315 -26.00 -13.10 5.22
N GLU A 316 -26.07 -12.20 4.23
CA GLU A 316 -25.87 -12.48 2.81
C GLU A 316 -24.38 -12.55 2.46
N ILE A 317 -24.04 -13.31 1.41
CA ILE A 317 -22.69 -13.30 0.83
C ILE A 317 -22.66 -12.25 -0.29
N TYR A 318 -21.86 -11.20 -0.11
CA TYR A 318 -21.68 -10.13 -1.08
C TYR A 318 -20.19 -9.81 -1.31
N SER A 319 -19.90 -9.14 -2.43
CA SER A 319 -18.56 -8.66 -2.76
C SER A 319 -18.39 -7.21 -2.30
N ILE A 320 -17.22 -6.90 -1.75
CA ILE A 320 -16.76 -5.53 -1.49
C ILE A 320 -15.66 -5.10 -2.48
N ASP A 321 -15.40 -5.94 -3.49
CA ASP A 321 -14.55 -5.62 -4.63
C ASP A 321 -15.35 -4.82 -5.65
N ASN A 322 -14.74 -3.80 -6.24
CA ASN A 322 -15.33 -3.04 -7.33
C ASN A 322 -14.37 -2.99 -8.52
N PRO A 323 -14.88 -2.89 -9.76
CA PRO A 323 -14.05 -2.46 -10.88
C PRO A 323 -13.50 -1.05 -10.62
N ALA A 324 -12.44 -0.68 -11.32
CA ALA A 324 -11.80 0.64 -11.19
C ALA A 324 -12.83 1.79 -11.31
N LEU A 325 -12.87 2.64 -10.30
CA LEU A 325 -13.73 3.81 -10.18
C LEU A 325 -12.92 5.05 -10.55
N MET A 326 -12.81 5.31 -11.84
CA MET A 326 -12.04 6.45 -12.36
C MET A 326 -12.71 7.77 -11.97
N PRO A 327 -11.98 8.73 -11.34
CA PRO A 327 -12.48 10.09 -11.21
C PRO A 327 -12.62 10.75 -12.58
N PHE A 328 -13.62 11.63 -12.71
CA PHE A 328 -13.85 12.41 -13.92
C PHE A 328 -13.12 13.74 -13.87
N TYR A 329 -12.51 14.14 -14.99
CA TYR A 329 -11.78 15.40 -15.08
C TYR A 329 -12.71 16.58 -15.39
N PRO A 330 -12.80 17.64 -14.58
CA PRO A 330 -13.68 18.78 -14.91
C PRO A 330 -13.20 19.49 -16.19
N ILE A 331 -13.93 19.31 -17.30
CA ILE A 331 -13.63 19.95 -18.60
C ILE A 331 -14.39 21.26 -18.68
N ASP A 332 -13.71 22.31 -19.13
CA ASP A 332 -14.32 23.62 -19.37
C ASP A 332 -15.43 23.50 -20.42
N SER A 333 -16.62 24.02 -20.08
CA SER A 333 -17.81 23.96 -20.95
C SER A 333 -17.60 24.61 -22.31
N SER A 334 -16.63 25.53 -22.46
CA SER A 334 -16.26 26.13 -23.75
C SER A 334 -15.64 25.15 -24.74
N PHE A 335 -15.04 24.04 -24.27
CA PHE A 335 -14.56 22.97 -25.15
C PHE A 335 -15.72 22.05 -25.60
N GLY A 336 -16.64 21.77 -24.69
CA GLY A 336 -17.87 21.03 -24.96
C GLY A 336 -18.48 20.44 -23.69
N THR A 337 -19.77 20.11 -23.76
CA THR A 337 -20.52 19.50 -22.66
C THR A 337 -20.92 18.07 -22.94
N GLU A 338 -21.23 17.29 -21.90
CA GLU A 338 -21.72 15.91 -22.07
C GLU A 338 -23.02 15.86 -22.89
N GLU A 339 -23.94 16.82 -22.69
CA GLU A 339 -25.20 16.89 -23.44
C GLU A 339 -25.00 17.16 -24.94
N GLU A 340 -24.05 18.03 -25.29
CA GLU A 340 -23.65 18.23 -26.69
C GLU A 340 -23.04 16.96 -27.29
N TYR A 341 -22.21 16.24 -26.53
CA TYR A 341 -21.59 15.00 -26.98
C TYR A 341 -22.63 13.88 -27.12
N LYS A 342 -23.62 13.77 -26.23
CA LYS A 342 -24.77 12.85 -26.37
C LYS A 342 -25.56 13.11 -27.64
N THR A 343 -25.68 14.38 -28.04
CA THR A 343 -26.36 14.75 -29.29
C THR A 343 -25.52 14.39 -30.52
N ARG A 344 -24.19 14.52 -30.44
CA ARG A 344 -23.26 14.25 -31.54
C ARG A 344 -22.98 12.77 -31.77
N TYR A 345 -22.94 11.98 -30.70
CA TYR A 345 -22.54 10.58 -30.72
C TYR A 345 -23.67 9.69 -30.21
N PRO A 346 -24.62 9.28 -31.06
CA PRO A 346 -25.63 8.31 -30.66
C PRO A 346 -24.98 6.98 -30.25
N GLU A 347 -25.67 6.19 -29.42
CA GLU A 347 -25.15 4.94 -28.86
C GLU A 347 -24.58 3.99 -29.93
N ALA A 348 -25.26 3.86 -31.07
CA ALA A 348 -24.79 3.03 -32.19
C ALA A 348 -23.42 3.46 -32.74
N ALA A 349 -23.14 4.77 -32.81
CA ALA A 349 -21.86 5.29 -33.28
C ALA A 349 -20.71 4.99 -32.28
N LEU A 350 -21.01 4.99 -30.97
CA LEU A 350 -20.04 4.61 -29.95
C LEU A 350 -19.80 3.11 -29.91
N ILE A 351 -20.84 2.30 -30.12
CA ILE A 351 -20.69 0.84 -30.27
C ILE A 351 -19.83 0.51 -31.49
N GLU A 352 -20.03 1.20 -32.62
CA GLU A 352 -19.20 1.03 -33.80
C GLU A 352 -17.74 1.43 -33.53
N LYS A 353 -17.52 2.57 -32.87
CA LYS A 353 -16.19 3.09 -32.56
C LYS A 353 -15.39 2.19 -31.60
N PHE A 354 -16.00 1.81 -30.48
CA PHE A 354 -15.31 1.04 -29.44
C PHE A 354 -15.39 -0.47 -29.66
N GLY A 355 -16.36 -0.94 -30.44
CA GLY A 355 -16.76 -2.34 -30.51
C GLY A 355 -17.66 -2.72 -29.33
N GLU A 356 -18.63 -3.61 -29.57
CA GLU A 356 -19.67 -3.97 -28.58
C GLU A 356 -19.08 -4.49 -27.26
N THR A 357 -18.07 -5.34 -27.33
CA THR A 357 -17.40 -5.90 -26.14
C THR A 357 -16.74 -4.81 -25.30
N ASN A 358 -16.04 -3.87 -25.95
CA ASN A 358 -15.33 -2.82 -25.23
C ASN A 358 -16.32 -1.77 -24.69
N PHE A 359 -17.36 -1.42 -25.45
CA PHE A 359 -18.41 -0.49 -25.03
C PHE A 359 -19.09 -0.94 -23.73
N LYS A 360 -19.46 -2.23 -23.64
CA LYS A 360 -20.03 -2.81 -22.41
C LYS A 360 -19.02 -2.76 -21.25
N ARG A 361 -17.74 -3.04 -21.52
CA ARG A 361 -16.66 -3.00 -20.52
C ARG A 361 -16.43 -1.58 -19.97
N LEU A 362 -16.51 -0.55 -20.81
CA LEU A 362 -16.39 0.85 -20.39
C LEU A 362 -17.55 1.28 -19.48
N GLY A 363 -18.60 0.46 -19.38
CA GLY A 363 -19.73 0.65 -18.47
C GLY A 363 -20.91 1.35 -19.12
N GLY A 364 -21.10 1.16 -20.43
CA GLY A 364 -22.29 1.60 -21.16
C GLY A 364 -22.22 3.03 -21.69
N TYR A 365 -23.34 3.51 -22.20
CA TYR A 365 -23.43 4.75 -22.97
C TYR A 365 -22.92 5.98 -22.22
N ASP A 366 -23.38 6.20 -20.98
CA ASP A 366 -23.01 7.40 -20.22
C ASP A 366 -21.50 7.49 -19.97
N LYS A 367 -20.87 6.36 -19.57
CA LYS A 367 -19.43 6.31 -19.38
C LYS A 367 -18.67 6.41 -20.70
N ALA A 368 -19.14 5.78 -21.76
CA ALA A 368 -18.50 5.83 -23.08
C ALA A 368 -18.54 7.24 -23.69
N ILE A 369 -19.65 7.97 -23.54
CA ILE A 369 -19.77 9.39 -23.91
C ILE A 369 -18.75 10.22 -23.14
N ARG A 370 -18.68 9.99 -21.82
CA ARG A 370 -17.76 10.73 -20.96
C ARG A 370 -16.31 10.52 -21.36
N ILE A 371 -15.92 9.27 -21.59
CA ILE A 371 -14.59 8.91 -22.09
C ILE A 371 -14.32 9.53 -23.46
N GLN A 372 -15.33 9.62 -24.33
CA GLN A 372 -15.20 10.24 -25.64
C GLN A 372 -14.88 11.74 -25.54
N LEU A 373 -15.58 12.46 -24.66
CA LEU A 373 -15.33 13.88 -24.38
C LEU A 373 -13.90 14.09 -23.82
N GLU A 374 -13.52 13.30 -22.81
CA GLU A 374 -12.17 13.37 -22.23
C GLU A 374 -11.09 12.99 -23.24
N SER A 375 -11.33 12.02 -24.11
CA SER A 375 -10.43 11.64 -25.20
C SER A 375 -10.20 12.77 -26.20
N ASP A 376 -11.26 13.47 -26.60
CA ASP A 376 -11.14 14.57 -27.56
C ASP A 376 -10.41 15.78 -26.94
N TYR A 377 -10.63 16.04 -25.65
CA TYR A 377 -9.90 17.05 -24.89
C TYR A 377 -8.42 16.69 -24.71
N LEU A 378 -8.13 15.44 -24.32
CA LEU A 378 -6.77 14.91 -24.23
C LEU A 378 -6.02 15.07 -25.56
N ARG A 379 -6.68 14.74 -26.68
CA ARG A 379 -6.12 14.90 -28.02
C ARG A 379 -5.82 16.36 -28.35
N HIS A 380 -6.69 17.29 -27.95
CA HIS A 380 -6.48 18.72 -28.14
C HIS A 380 -5.22 19.20 -27.38
N LEU A 381 -5.12 18.91 -26.08
CA LEU A 381 -3.96 19.28 -25.26
C LEU A 381 -2.66 18.63 -25.77
N THR A 382 -2.73 17.36 -26.17
CA THR A 382 -1.57 16.65 -26.72
C THR A 382 -1.06 17.31 -28.00
N LYS A 383 -1.94 17.81 -28.87
CA LYS A 383 -1.51 18.53 -30.09
C LYS A 383 -0.80 19.84 -29.76
N ILE A 384 -1.29 20.60 -28.78
CA ILE A 384 -0.63 21.82 -28.32
C ILE A 384 0.77 21.50 -27.76
N GLY A 385 0.85 20.48 -26.91
CA GLY A 385 2.10 19.99 -26.35
C GLY A 385 3.10 19.50 -27.39
N ALA A 386 2.62 18.74 -28.38
CA ALA A 386 3.44 18.22 -29.47
C ALA A 386 4.08 19.35 -30.28
N ARG A 387 3.33 20.42 -30.59
CA ARG A 387 3.89 21.60 -31.28
C ARG A 387 4.99 22.27 -30.48
N LYS A 388 4.83 22.36 -29.16
CA LYS A 388 5.84 22.96 -28.27
C LYS A 388 7.10 22.11 -28.14
N LYS A 389 6.97 20.78 -28.09
CA LYS A 389 8.09 19.85 -27.80
C LYS A 389 8.80 19.37 -29.07
N TYR A 390 8.07 19.07 -30.14
CA TYR A 390 8.59 18.54 -31.40
C TYR A 390 8.61 19.58 -32.55
N GLY A 391 8.04 20.76 -32.35
CA GLY A 391 7.93 21.80 -33.39
C GLY A 391 6.61 21.77 -34.15
N GLU A 392 6.36 22.77 -35.00
CA GLU A 392 5.11 22.92 -35.75
C GLU A 392 4.89 21.80 -36.79
N GLU A 393 5.96 21.33 -37.44
CA GLU A 393 5.92 20.25 -38.42
C GLU A 393 6.26 18.90 -37.76
N LEU A 394 5.24 18.13 -37.42
CA LEU A 394 5.41 16.82 -36.79
C LEU A 394 5.82 15.78 -37.85
N SER A 395 6.85 14.99 -37.54
CA SER A 395 7.23 13.84 -38.37
C SER A 395 6.12 12.78 -38.40
N GLU A 396 6.15 11.91 -39.41
CA GLU A 396 5.23 10.77 -39.52
C GLU A 396 5.38 9.81 -38.32
N GLU A 397 6.60 9.63 -37.81
CA GLU A 397 6.89 8.84 -36.62
C GLU A 397 6.19 9.42 -35.37
N VAL A 398 6.33 10.73 -35.12
CA VAL A 398 5.67 11.39 -33.98
C VAL A 398 4.15 11.32 -34.12
N THR A 399 3.62 11.62 -35.31
CA THR A 399 2.17 11.62 -35.55
C THR A 399 1.56 10.23 -35.38
N SER A 400 2.21 9.20 -35.92
CA SER A 400 1.75 7.81 -35.79
C SER A 400 1.85 7.31 -34.35
N ARG A 401 2.92 7.67 -33.62
CA ARG A 401 3.08 7.34 -32.19
C ARG A 401 1.98 7.97 -31.35
N LEU A 402 1.76 9.29 -31.46
CA LEU A 402 0.74 9.99 -30.69
C LEU A 402 -0.67 9.47 -30.99
N LYS A 403 -0.98 9.18 -32.26
CA LYS A 403 -2.27 8.58 -32.63
C LYS A 403 -2.46 7.22 -31.96
N PHE A 404 -1.47 6.32 -32.08
CA PHE A 404 -1.52 5.00 -31.46
C PHE A 404 -1.70 5.07 -29.94
N GLU A 405 -0.96 5.94 -29.26
CA GLU A 405 -1.06 6.09 -27.81
C GLU A 405 -2.43 6.63 -27.38
N ILE A 406 -2.91 7.71 -28.00
CA ILE A 406 -4.23 8.29 -27.67
C ILE A 406 -5.32 7.25 -27.91
N ASP A 407 -5.32 6.57 -29.05
CA ASP A 407 -6.35 5.59 -29.37
C ASP A 407 -6.31 4.41 -28.37
N THR A 408 -5.12 4.01 -27.90
CA THR A 408 -4.97 3.00 -26.84
C THR A 408 -5.51 3.50 -25.50
N ILE A 409 -5.14 4.71 -25.07
CA ILE A 409 -5.61 5.33 -23.82
C ILE A 409 -7.14 5.43 -23.81
N THR A 410 -7.73 5.90 -24.92
CA THR A 410 -9.17 6.03 -25.12
C THR A 410 -9.88 4.68 -25.09
N ASN A 411 -9.37 3.68 -25.81
CA ASN A 411 -9.97 2.36 -25.83
C ASN A 411 -9.91 1.65 -24.48
N MET A 412 -8.90 1.94 -23.65
CA MET A 412 -8.79 1.39 -22.30
C MET A 412 -9.71 2.10 -21.30
N GLY A 413 -10.08 3.36 -21.55
CA GLY A 413 -10.93 4.18 -20.68
C GLY A 413 -10.14 5.07 -19.71
N PHE A 414 -8.90 5.43 -20.05
CA PHE A 414 -8.00 6.23 -19.20
C PHE A 414 -7.76 7.71 -19.60
N PRO A 415 -8.50 8.37 -20.54
CA PRO A 415 -8.26 9.78 -20.82
C PRO A 415 -8.37 10.70 -19.58
N GLY A 416 -9.41 10.54 -18.77
CA GLY A 416 -9.61 11.33 -17.55
C GLY A 416 -8.43 11.24 -16.57
N TYR A 417 -7.79 10.06 -16.45
CA TYR A 417 -6.62 9.88 -15.61
C TYR A 417 -5.42 10.72 -16.07
N PHE A 418 -5.12 10.70 -17.37
CA PHE A 418 -4.03 11.52 -17.92
C PHE A 418 -4.31 13.01 -17.75
N LEU A 419 -5.57 13.43 -17.89
CA LEU A 419 -5.97 14.82 -17.68
C LEU A 419 -5.80 15.25 -16.22
N ILE A 420 -6.25 14.43 -15.26
CA ILE A 420 -6.07 14.71 -13.82
C ILE A 420 -4.58 14.84 -13.48
N VAL A 421 -3.75 13.91 -13.98
CA VAL A 421 -2.31 13.91 -13.72
C VAL A 421 -1.63 15.14 -14.33
N GLN A 422 -1.91 15.45 -15.59
CA GLN A 422 -1.39 16.65 -16.26
C GLN A 422 -1.81 17.94 -15.54
N ASP A 423 -3.03 17.98 -15.03
CA ASP A 423 -3.60 19.16 -14.39
C ASP A 423 -2.91 19.50 -13.06
N PHE A 424 -2.79 18.55 -12.12
CA PHE A 424 -2.08 18.82 -10.87
C PHE A 424 -0.58 19.07 -11.07
N ILE A 425 0.05 18.47 -12.09
CA ILE A 425 1.45 18.75 -12.43
C ILE A 425 1.62 20.18 -12.93
N ASN A 426 0.70 20.66 -13.79
CA ASN A 426 0.74 22.03 -14.26
C ASN A 426 0.45 23.04 -13.15
N ALA A 427 -0.50 22.73 -12.25
CA ALA A 427 -0.74 23.52 -11.06
C ALA A 427 0.51 23.56 -10.16
N ALA A 428 1.17 22.42 -9.93
CA ALA A 428 2.42 22.35 -9.17
C ALA A 428 3.48 23.31 -9.74
N ARG A 429 3.74 23.24 -11.05
CA ARG A 429 4.70 24.15 -11.71
C ARG A 429 4.29 25.62 -11.62
N GLN A 430 3.00 25.94 -11.69
CA GLN A 430 2.49 27.31 -11.52
C GLN A 430 2.67 27.83 -10.08
N MET A 431 2.62 26.93 -9.09
CA MET A 431 2.88 27.22 -7.68
C MET A 431 4.38 27.19 -7.33
N ASP A 432 5.26 27.18 -8.34
CA ASP A 432 6.72 27.09 -8.18
C ASP A 432 7.18 25.78 -7.48
N VAL A 433 6.38 24.71 -7.54
CA VAL A 433 6.79 23.38 -7.07
C VAL A 433 7.62 22.70 -8.14
N ALA A 434 8.81 22.21 -7.77
CA ALA A 434 9.65 21.45 -8.69
C ALA A 434 9.08 20.04 -8.86
N VAL A 435 8.95 19.63 -10.13
CA VAL A 435 8.41 18.33 -10.51
C VAL A 435 9.52 17.54 -11.19
N GLY A 436 9.70 16.28 -10.79
CA GLY A 436 10.67 15.38 -11.41
C GLY A 436 10.31 15.04 -12.85
N PRO A 437 11.26 14.51 -13.64
CA PRO A 437 11.08 14.25 -15.06
C PRO A 437 10.13 13.07 -15.39
N GLY A 438 9.50 12.48 -14.38
CA GLY A 438 8.71 11.26 -14.44
C GLY A 438 9.39 10.08 -13.75
N ARG A 439 8.61 9.04 -13.43
CA ARG A 439 9.10 7.80 -12.81
C ARG A 439 8.44 6.58 -13.46
N GLY A 440 9.13 5.45 -13.36
CA GLY A 440 8.55 4.16 -13.69
C GLY A 440 8.44 3.98 -15.20
N SER A 441 7.30 3.49 -15.67
CA SER A 441 7.04 3.30 -17.11
C SER A 441 6.43 4.52 -17.79
N ALA A 442 5.90 5.50 -17.04
CA ALA A 442 5.15 6.62 -17.60
C ALA A 442 5.94 7.41 -18.65
N ALA A 443 7.26 7.54 -18.47
CA ALA A 443 8.17 8.18 -19.42
C ALA A 443 8.33 7.44 -20.77
N GLY A 444 7.70 6.28 -20.95
CA GLY A 444 7.55 5.62 -22.24
C GLY A 444 6.43 6.21 -23.11
N SER A 445 5.63 7.15 -22.62
CA SER A 445 4.50 7.74 -23.36
C SER A 445 4.86 9.09 -23.96
N ALA A 446 4.73 9.19 -25.29
CA ALA A 446 4.84 10.46 -26.02
C ALA A 446 3.67 11.40 -25.68
N VAL A 447 2.48 10.85 -25.38
CA VAL A 447 1.35 11.62 -24.88
C VAL A 447 1.68 12.25 -23.52
N ALA A 448 2.23 11.48 -22.58
CA ALA A 448 2.67 12.01 -21.29
C ALA A 448 3.73 13.11 -21.43
N TYR A 449 4.69 12.94 -22.33
CA TYR A 449 5.71 13.95 -22.64
C TYR A 449 5.11 15.25 -23.21
N CYS A 450 4.20 15.14 -24.18
CA CYS A 450 3.51 16.30 -24.77
C CYS A 450 2.65 17.05 -23.74
N LEU A 451 2.00 16.33 -22.83
CA LEU A 451 1.21 16.92 -21.75
C LEU A 451 2.04 17.54 -20.62
N GLY A 452 3.37 17.33 -20.66
CA GLY A 452 4.29 17.76 -19.60
C GLY A 452 4.18 16.90 -18.34
N ILE A 453 3.58 15.72 -18.40
CA ILE A 453 3.59 14.76 -17.27
C ILE A 453 5.02 14.23 -17.06
N THR A 454 5.76 14.04 -18.14
CA THR A 454 7.16 13.63 -18.13
C THR A 454 8.01 14.60 -18.93
N ASP A 455 9.29 14.73 -18.59
CA ASP A 455 10.19 15.69 -19.25
C ASP A 455 11.23 15.03 -20.17
N ILE A 456 11.24 13.70 -20.25
CA ILE A 456 12.11 12.92 -21.16
C ILE A 456 11.38 12.60 -22.46
N ASP A 457 12.03 12.84 -23.61
CA ASP A 457 11.52 12.44 -24.93
C ASP A 457 11.63 10.91 -25.10
N PRO A 458 10.50 10.18 -25.18
CA PRO A 458 10.53 8.74 -25.32
C PRO A 458 11.06 8.25 -26.67
N LEU A 459 10.91 9.04 -27.74
CA LEU A 459 11.36 8.62 -29.07
C LEU A 459 12.88 8.68 -29.18
N LYS A 460 13.49 9.74 -28.62
CA LYS A 460 14.95 9.90 -28.60
C LYS A 460 15.69 8.73 -27.91
N TYR A 461 15.11 8.16 -26.86
CA TYR A 461 15.76 7.13 -26.03
C TYR A 461 15.14 5.72 -26.19
N ASP A 462 14.36 5.48 -27.24
CA ASP A 462 13.67 4.20 -27.50
C ASP A 462 12.82 3.70 -26.32
N LEU A 463 12.14 4.61 -25.63
CA LEU A 463 11.26 4.28 -24.51
C LEU A 463 9.90 3.80 -25.03
N LEU A 464 9.45 2.64 -24.55
CA LEU A 464 8.31 1.92 -25.12
C LEU A 464 7.01 2.23 -24.38
N PHE A 465 6.01 2.75 -25.12
CA PHE A 465 4.66 2.95 -24.59
C PHE A 465 4.02 1.64 -24.14
N GLU A 466 4.23 0.53 -24.86
CA GLU A 466 3.57 -0.74 -24.51
C GLU A 466 4.08 -1.36 -23.22
N ARG A 467 5.23 -0.88 -22.73
CA ARG A 467 5.75 -1.23 -21.41
C ARG A 467 4.95 -0.54 -20.30
N PHE A 468 4.42 0.65 -20.58
CA PHE A 468 3.52 1.41 -19.72
C PHE A 468 2.08 0.91 -19.85
N LEU A 469 1.50 1.01 -21.05
CA LEU A 469 0.14 0.57 -21.36
C LEU A 469 0.16 -0.42 -22.51
N ASN A 470 -0.08 -1.69 -22.19
CA ASN A 470 -0.15 -2.74 -23.19
C ASN A 470 -1.55 -2.79 -23.83
N PRO A 471 -1.69 -2.58 -25.15
CA PRO A 471 -2.99 -2.62 -25.83
C PRO A 471 -3.68 -3.99 -25.75
N ASP A 472 -2.90 -5.07 -25.65
CA ASP A 472 -3.41 -6.45 -25.60
C ASP A 472 -3.83 -6.88 -24.18
N ARG A 473 -3.56 -6.05 -23.16
CA ARG A 473 -3.94 -6.32 -21.77
C ARG A 473 -4.25 -5.05 -21.01
N ILE A 474 -5.53 -4.92 -20.65
CA ILE A 474 -6.00 -3.79 -19.86
C ILE A 474 -5.54 -3.95 -18.40
N SER A 475 -4.71 -3.01 -17.97
CA SER A 475 -4.33 -2.80 -16.57
C SER A 475 -4.33 -1.30 -16.30
N MET A 476 -4.57 -0.92 -15.05
CA MET A 476 -4.55 0.49 -14.66
C MET A 476 -3.16 1.08 -14.90
N PRO A 477 -3.06 2.30 -15.47
CA PRO A 477 -1.81 3.03 -15.51
C PRO A 477 -1.40 3.42 -14.09
N ASP A 478 -0.12 3.29 -13.81
CA ASP A 478 0.50 3.78 -12.58
C ASP A 478 1.47 4.89 -12.97
N ILE A 479 1.08 6.15 -12.72
CA ILE A 479 1.91 7.33 -12.95
C ILE A 479 2.34 7.88 -11.59
N ASP A 480 3.54 7.48 -11.19
CA ASP A 480 4.23 8.01 -10.02
C ASP A 480 4.87 9.36 -10.35
N ILE A 481 4.66 10.36 -9.49
CA ILE A 481 5.21 11.71 -9.67
C ILE A 481 6.05 12.11 -8.47
N ASP A 482 7.25 12.62 -8.76
CA ASP A 482 8.17 13.17 -7.77
C ASP A 482 7.97 14.70 -7.70
N PHE A 483 7.76 15.23 -6.50
CA PHE A 483 7.74 16.66 -6.19
C PHE A 483 8.89 17.01 -5.25
N ASP A 484 9.30 18.28 -5.17
CA ASP A 484 10.15 18.70 -4.05
C ASP A 484 9.42 18.53 -2.71
N ASP A 485 10.16 18.20 -1.65
CA ASP A 485 9.61 17.84 -0.34
C ASP A 485 8.72 18.95 0.23
N GLU A 486 9.11 20.23 0.07
CA GLU A 486 8.39 21.39 0.60
C GLU A 486 7.13 21.72 -0.21
N GLY A 487 7.17 21.51 -1.54
CA GLY A 487 6.08 21.82 -2.44
C GLY A 487 5.01 20.72 -2.54
N ARG A 488 5.35 19.48 -2.19
CA ARG A 488 4.45 18.32 -2.28
C ARG A 488 3.10 18.57 -1.61
N ASP A 489 3.12 19.04 -0.37
CA ASP A 489 1.88 19.21 0.41
C ASP A 489 1.00 20.35 -0.12
N LYS A 490 1.58 21.37 -0.78
CA LYS A 490 0.82 22.40 -1.52
C LYS A 490 0.04 21.80 -2.69
N VAL A 491 0.64 20.87 -3.43
CA VAL A 491 -0.04 20.17 -4.54
C VAL A 491 -1.21 19.34 -3.99
N LEU A 492 -1.03 18.71 -2.84
CA LEU A 492 -2.05 17.88 -2.20
C LEU A 492 -3.22 18.72 -1.69
N GLN A 493 -2.93 19.86 -1.07
CA GLN A 493 -3.95 20.84 -0.70
C GLN A 493 -4.74 21.28 -1.93
N TRP A 494 -4.04 21.64 -3.02
CA TRP A 494 -4.69 22.06 -4.27
C TRP A 494 -5.57 20.95 -4.87
N VAL A 495 -5.12 19.70 -4.86
CA VAL A 495 -5.91 18.55 -5.32
C VAL A 495 -7.16 18.38 -4.45
N THR A 496 -7.02 18.52 -3.14
CA THR A 496 -8.13 18.43 -2.18
C THR A 496 -9.16 19.53 -2.41
N GLU A 497 -8.73 20.76 -2.65
CA GLU A 497 -9.59 21.90 -2.96
C GLU A 497 -10.30 21.74 -4.31
N LYS A 498 -9.58 21.27 -5.35
CA LYS A 498 -10.12 21.14 -6.70
C LYS A 498 -11.10 19.97 -6.85
N TYR A 499 -10.76 18.81 -6.31
CA TYR A 499 -11.56 17.59 -6.48
C TYR A 499 -12.54 17.34 -5.32
N GLY A 500 -12.40 18.06 -4.21
CA GLY A 500 -13.29 18.05 -3.06
C GLY A 500 -12.73 17.22 -1.89
N PHE A 501 -12.82 17.77 -0.68
CA PHE A 501 -12.27 17.18 0.55
C PHE A 501 -12.71 15.72 0.77
N GLU A 502 -14.01 15.44 0.67
CA GLU A 502 -14.57 14.08 0.89
C GLU A 502 -14.16 13.06 -0.17
N LYS A 503 -13.63 13.53 -1.31
CA LYS A 503 -13.20 12.69 -2.44
C LYS A 503 -11.69 12.48 -2.47
N VAL A 504 -10.93 13.15 -1.60
CA VAL A 504 -9.48 13.03 -1.56
C VAL A 504 -9.07 12.48 -0.19
N ALA A 505 -8.37 11.35 -0.19
CA ALA A 505 -7.90 10.71 1.04
C ALA A 505 -6.45 10.24 0.89
N ARG A 506 -5.74 10.19 2.01
CA ARG A 506 -4.46 9.49 2.13
C ARG A 506 -4.69 8.01 2.42
N ILE A 507 -3.66 7.21 2.21
CA ILE A 507 -3.71 5.78 2.53
C ILE A 507 -3.14 5.55 3.93
N ILE A 508 -3.76 4.68 4.73
CA ILE A 508 -3.22 4.28 6.03
C ILE A 508 -2.02 3.34 5.89
N THR A 509 -1.14 3.40 6.88
CA THR A 509 -0.06 2.43 7.11
C THR A 509 -0.15 1.88 8.51
N TYR A 510 0.24 0.63 8.68
CA TYR A 510 0.26 -0.04 9.97
C TYR A 510 1.69 -0.25 10.45
N GLY A 511 2.00 0.29 11.64
CA GLY A 511 3.21 -0.04 12.36
C GLY A 511 3.04 -1.36 13.09
N THR A 512 3.77 -2.39 12.67
CA THR A 512 3.73 -3.73 13.29
C THR A 512 4.92 -3.96 14.21
N MET A 513 4.77 -4.86 15.17
CA MET A 513 5.88 -5.34 16.01
C MET A 513 6.83 -6.18 15.15
N ALA A 514 7.87 -5.55 14.59
CA ALA A 514 8.93 -6.21 13.86
C ALA A 514 9.80 -7.06 14.80
N THR A 515 10.52 -8.05 14.26
CA THR A 515 11.33 -9.02 15.03
C THR A 515 12.24 -8.39 16.09
N LYS A 516 12.94 -7.29 15.75
CA LYS A 516 13.84 -6.60 16.68
C LYS A 516 13.08 -5.73 17.69
N SER A 517 11.96 -5.11 17.29
CA SER A 517 11.19 -4.25 18.18
C SER A 517 10.32 -5.05 19.14
N SER A 518 9.80 -6.22 18.72
CA SER A 518 9.02 -7.11 19.60
C SER A 518 9.83 -7.55 20.81
N ILE A 519 11.11 -7.90 20.63
CA ILE A 519 12.04 -8.21 21.73
C ILE A 519 12.14 -7.01 22.68
N ARG A 520 12.39 -5.81 22.17
CA ARG A 520 12.57 -4.59 22.98
C ARG A 520 11.30 -4.20 23.73
N ASP A 521 10.15 -4.31 23.09
CA ASP A 521 8.86 -3.99 23.68
C ASP A 521 8.55 -4.93 24.84
N VAL A 522 8.64 -6.24 24.63
CA VAL A 522 8.40 -7.22 25.70
C VAL A 522 9.43 -7.08 26.82
N ALA A 523 10.71 -6.90 26.48
CA ALA A 523 11.79 -6.65 27.44
C ALA A 523 11.50 -5.44 28.35
N ARG A 524 10.94 -4.36 27.80
CA ARG A 524 10.54 -3.17 28.56
C ARG A 524 9.50 -3.52 29.61
N VAL A 525 8.43 -4.22 29.24
CA VAL A 525 7.34 -4.60 30.16
C VAL A 525 7.81 -5.55 31.26
N HIS A 526 8.75 -6.44 30.92
CA HIS A 526 9.36 -7.38 31.84
C HIS A 526 10.48 -6.75 32.70
N LYS A 527 10.89 -5.51 32.43
CA LYS A 527 12.05 -4.85 33.05
C LYS A 527 13.38 -5.58 32.85
N LEU A 528 13.55 -6.25 31.70
CA LEU A 528 14.85 -6.78 31.31
C LEU A 528 15.84 -5.61 31.11
N PRO A 529 17.08 -5.67 31.63
CA PRO A 529 18.06 -4.59 31.48
C PRO A 529 18.26 -4.21 30.01
N LEU A 530 18.27 -2.89 29.71
CA LEU A 530 18.35 -2.37 28.35
C LEU A 530 19.53 -2.93 27.55
N ALA A 531 20.69 -3.09 28.19
CA ALA A 531 21.88 -3.66 27.56
C ALA A 531 21.65 -5.11 27.07
N GLU A 532 20.90 -5.91 27.83
CA GLU A 532 20.57 -7.28 27.48
C GLU A 532 19.49 -7.33 26.38
N ALA A 533 18.47 -6.47 26.49
CA ALA A 533 17.45 -6.32 25.44
C ALA A 533 18.06 -5.94 24.09
N ASP A 534 18.99 -4.98 24.08
CA ASP A 534 19.70 -4.57 22.86
C ASP A 534 20.67 -5.63 22.35
N ARG A 535 21.30 -6.41 23.24
CA ARG A 535 22.12 -7.56 22.85
C ARG A 535 21.27 -8.57 22.09
N LEU A 536 20.13 -9.00 22.66
CA LEU A 536 19.21 -9.95 22.04
C LEU A 536 18.68 -9.42 20.69
N ALA A 537 18.27 -8.16 20.62
CA ALA A 537 17.77 -7.56 19.38
C ALA A 537 18.86 -7.45 18.28
N LYS A 538 20.14 -7.25 18.65
CA LYS A 538 21.26 -7.20 17.69
C LYS A 538 21.69 -8.57 17.18
N LEU A 539 21.40 -9.66 17.90
CA LEU A 539 21.65 -11.03 17.43
C LEU A 539 20.75 -11.42 16.25
N VAL A 540 19.61 -10.74 16.06
CA VAL A 540 18.72 -10.98 14.92
C VAL A 540 19.41 -10.49 13.63
N PRO A 541 19.72 -11.40 12.68
CA PRO A 541 20.41 -11.03 11.44
C PRO A 541 19.47 -10.26 10.51
N ASP A 542 20.05 -9.50 9.57
CA ASP A 542 19.25 -8.78 8.56
C ASP A 542 18.90 -9.67 7.35
N ARG A 543 19.60 -10.80 7.16
CA ARG A 543 19.32 -11.85 6.15
C ARG A 543 19.73 -13.22 6.64
N ILE A 544 18.91 -14.24 6.35
CA ILE A 544 19.25 -15.66 6.52
C ILE A 544 19.15 -16.33 5.14
N PRO A 545 20.17 -17.09 4.68
CA PRO A 545 20.12 -17.79 3.40
C PRO A 545 18.86 -18.68 3.30
N ASN A 546 18.20 -18.67 2.13
CA ASN A 546 16.98 -19.44 1.84
C ASN A 546 15.72 -19.09 2.64
N VAL A 547 15.78 -18.13 3.57
CA VAL A 547 14.61 -17.62 4.29
C VAL A 547 14.13 -16.33 3.61
N LYS A 548 12.86 -16.32 3.16
CA LYS A 548 12.29 -15.16 2.44
C LYS A 548 12.03 -13.96 3.34
N LYS A 549 11.59 -14.17 4.58
CA LYS A 549 11.27 -13.14 5.56
C LYS A 549 11.75 -13.60 6.92
N ILE A 550 12.60 -12.79 7.56
CA ILE A 550 13.07 -13.06 8.91
C ILE A 550 11.92 -12.81 9.87
N ASN A 551 11.73 -13.75 10.78
CA ASN A 551 10.84 -13.67 11.92
C ASN A 551 11.59 -14.22 13.14
N LEU A 552 11.04 -14.07 14.34
CA LEU A 552 11.78 -14.42 15.55
C LEU A 552 12.03 -15.92 15.65
N ARG A 553 11.07 -16.74 15.22
CA ARG A 553 11.20 -18.20 15.18
C ARG A 553 12.38 -18.65 14.30
N GLU A 554 12.44 -18.16 13.06
CA GLU A 554 13.52 -18.45 12.12
C GLU A 554 14.87 -17.96 12.67
N ALA A 555 14.89 -16.78 13.32
CA ALA A 555 16.10 -16.26 13.95
C ALA A 555 16.57 -17.16 15.11
N ILE A 556 15.67 -17.63 15.97
CA ILE A 556 15.98 -18.57 17.07
C ILE A 556 16.46 -19.92 16.51
N GLU A 557 15.87 -20.41 15.42
CA GLU A 557 16.27 -21.68 14.80
C GLU A 557 17.68 -21.62 14.17
N HIS A 558 18.08 -20.48 13.61
CA HIS A 558 19.33 -20.33 12.85
C HIS A 558 20.48 -19.65 13.62
N VAL A 559 20.21 -18.94 14.72
CA VAL A 559 21.23 -18.25 15.53
C VAL A 559 21.40 -18.98 16.87
N PRO A 560 22.54 -19.68 17.09
CA PRO A 560 22.78 -20.46 18.31
C PRO A 560 22.59 -19.67 19.62
N GLU A 561 23.04 -18.42 19.66
CA GLU A 561 22.95 -17.55 20.83
C GLU A 561 21.51 -17.15 21.18
N LEU A 562 20.65 -16.97 20.16
CA LEU A 562 19.22 -16.75 20.37
C LEU A 562 18.53 -18.03 20.84
N LYS A 563 18.95 -19.19 20.31
CA LYS A 563 18.46 -20.49 20.76
C LYS A 563 18.81 -20.77 22.22
N GLU A 564 20.02 -20.43 22.64
CA GLU A 564 20.44 -20.52 24.03
C GLU A 564 19.62 -19.58 24.93
N ALA A 565 19.44 -18.32 24.50
CA ALA A 565 18.62 -17.35 25.21
C ALA A 565 17.15 -17.80 25.33
N ALA A 566 16.58 -18.41 24.30
CA ALA A 566 15.21 -18.93 24.30
C ALA A 566 15.04 -20.17 25.20
N ASN A 567 16.14 -20.83 25.59
CA ASN A 567 16.15 -21.96 26.52
C ASN A 567 16.85 -21.61 27.85
N ASN A 568 17.08 -20.33 28.13
CA ASN A 568 17.83 -19.89 29.29
C ASN A 568 17.10 -20.30 30.60
N PRO A 569 17.83 -20.77 31.63
CA PRO A 569 17.23 -21.07 32.93
C PRO A 569 16.61 -19.84 33.62
N ASP A 570 17.09 -18.63 33.31
CA ASP A 570 16.47 -17.38 33.77
C ASP A 570 15.12 -17.18 33.07
N PRO A 571 13.99 -17.23 33.82
CA PRO A 571 12.66 -17.00 33.25
C PRO A 571 12.55 -15.64 32.55
N LEU A 572 13.28 -14.62 33.00
CA LEU A 572 13.16 -13.27 32.46
C LEU A 572 13.59 -13.21 30.98
N VAL A 573 14.76 -13.78 30.66
CA VAL A 573 15.29 -13.83 29.30
C VAL A 573 14.45 -14.76 28.42
N ARG A 574 14.14 -15.95 28.95
CA ARG A 574 13.36 -16.96 28.24
C ARG A 574 11.96 -16.46 27.88
N ASP A 575 11.24 -15.91 28.85
CA ASP A 575 9.87 -15.45 28.68
C ASP A 575 9.81 -14.19 27.82
N THR A 576 10.84 -13.34 27.85
CA THR A 576 10.97 -12.21 26.93
C THR A 576 10.94 -12.68 25.48
N LEU A 577 11.76 -13.66 25.10
CA LEU A 577 11.80 -14.18 23.73
C LEU A 577 10.52 -14.93 23.36
N LYS A 578 10.00 -15.76 24.27
CA LYS A 578 8.74 -16.50 24.06
C LYS A 578 7.58 -15.56 23.72
N TYR A 579 7.35 -14.54 24.53
CA TYR A 579 6.22 -13.63 24.30
C TYR A 579 6.51 -12.63 23.17
N ALA A 580 7.77 -12.27 22.91
CA ALA A 580 8.13 -11.51 21.72
C ALA A 580 7.80 -12.27 20.42
N GLU A 581 7.95 -13.60 20.41
CA GLU A 581 7.58 -14.45 19.27
C GLU A 581 6.06 -14.48 19.09
N MET A 582 5.31 -14.61 20.18
CA MET A 582 3.84 -14.62 20.15
C MET A 582 3.20 -13.27 19.80
N LEU A 583 3.91 -12.16 20.06
CA LEU A 583 3.44 -10.80 19.79
C LEU A 583 3.97 -10.23 18.47
N GLU A 584 4.96 -10.86 17.84
CA GLU A 584 5.50 -10.45 16.55
C GLU A 584 4.39 -10.35 15.48
N GLY A 585 4.40 -9.26 14.72
CA GLY A 585 3.41 -9.00 13.67
C GLY A 585 2.13 -8.30 14.13
N ASN A 586 1.86 -8.18 15.44
CA ASN A 586 0.73 -7.39 15.93
C ASN A 586 0.86 -5.91 15.53
N VAL A 587 -0.28 -5.28 15.25
CA VAL A 587 -0.34 -3.86 14.90
C VAL A 587 -0.29 -3.03 16.19
N ARG A 588 0.57 -2.02 16.22
CA ARG A 588 0.78 -1.14 17.40
C ARG A 588 0.35 0.30 17.17
N SER A 589 0.37 0.73 15.93
CA SER A 589 0.05 2.11 15.57
C SER A 589 -0.42 2.21 14.13
N THR A 590 -1.16 3.27 13.86
CA THR A 590 -1.50 3.70 12.51
C THR A 590 -0.61 4.89 12.13
N GLY A 591 -0.36 5.03 10.84
CA GLY A 591 0.34 6.16 10.25
C GLY A 591 -0.25 6.49 8.90
N VAL A 592 0.24 7.56 8.28
CA VAL A 592 -0.19 7.97 6.93
C VAL A 592 0.88 7.54 5.93
N HIS A 593 0.47 6.88 4.84
CA HIS A 593 1.35 6.48 3.76
C HIS A 593 2.06 7.73 3.23
N ALA A 594 3.39 7.66 3.14
CA ALA A 594 4.19 8.82 2.79
C ALA A 594 3.76 9.44 1.45
N CYS A 595 3.34 8.63 0.48
CA CYS A 595 3.10 9.10 -0.88
C CYS A 595 1.68 8.86 -1.40
N GLY A 596 0.91 8.00 -0.74
CA GLY A 596 -0.24 7.35 -1.35
C GLY A 596 -1.47 8.21 -1.17
N VAL A 597 -2.07 8.60 -2.29
CA VAL A 597 -3.25 9.49 -2.35
C VAL A 597 -4.31 8.81 -3.20
N ILE A 598 -5.56 9.00 -2.82
CA ILE A 598 -6.72 8.56 -3.59
C ILE A 598 -7.50 9.78 -3.99
N ILE A 599 -7.88 9.82 -5.27
CA ILE A 599 -8.84 10.78 -5.81
C ILE A 599 -10.06 9.98 -6.28
N GLY A 600 -11.14 10.07 -5.52
CA GLY A 600 -12.38 9.34 -5.75
C GLY A 600 -13.30 10.02 -6.77
N GLN A 601 -14.09 9.20 -7.46
CA GLN A 601 -15.21 9.69 -8.27
C GLN A 601 -16.34 10.26 -7.40
N THR A 602 -16.61 9.59 -6.29
CA THR A 602 -17.57 9.94 -5.24
C THR A 602 -16.83 10.11 -3.91
N ASP A 603 -17.57 10.36 -2.83
CA ASP A 603 -16.98 10.40 -1.50
C ASP A 603 -16.31 9.06 -1.18
N ILE A 604 -15.10 9.10 -0.64
CA ILE A 604 -14.33 7.89 -0.34
C ILE A 604 -15.08 6.98 0.64
N SER A 605 -15.83 7.60 1.56
CA SER A 605 -16.68 6.94 2.55
C SER A 605 -17.88 6.19 1.95
N ASP A 606 -18.17 6.32 0.65
CA ASP A 606 -19.16 5.48 -0.06
C ASP A 606 -18.62 4.08 -0.39
N ILE A 607 -17.29 3.92 -0.43
CA ILE A 607 -16.61 2.73 -0.96
C ILE A 607 -15.84 2.01 0.15
N VAL A 608 -15.10 2.77 0.98
CA VAL A 608 -14.26 2.24 2.06
C VAL A 608 -14.44 3.06 3.34
N PRO A 609 -14.21 2.49 4.53
CA PRO A 609 -14.22 3.26 5.76
C PRO A 609 -13.04 4.23 5.80
N ILE A 610 -13.25 5.42 6.36
CA ILE A 610 -12.20 6.44 6.57
C ILE A 610 -11.95 6.69 8.06
N SER A 611 -10.71 7.06 8.37
CA SER A 611 -10.26 7.59 9.65
C SER A 611 -9.64 8.97 9.43
N THR A 612 -9.18 9.61 10.50
CA THR A 612 -8.51 10.91 10.44
C THR A 612 -7.08 10.83 10.98
N ALA A 613 -6.22 11.71 10.46
CA ALA A 613 -4.89 11.94 11.01
C ALA A 613 -4.61 13.45 11.01
N ASP A 614 -3.83 13.91 11.99
CA ASP A 614 -3.44 15.32 12.04
C ASP A 614 -2.29 15.58 11.08
N ASP A 615 -2.41 16.61 10.27
CA ASP A 615 -1.30 17.15 9.50
C ASP A 615 -0.21 17.66 10.46
N LYS A 616 1.05 17.34 10.16
CA LYS A 616 2.16 17.67 11.06
C LYS A 616 2.38 19.18 11.16
N GLU A 617 2.18 19.91 10.06
CA GLU A 617 2.46 21.33 9.92
C GLU A 617 1.22 22.17 10.22
N THR A 618 0.09 21.89 9.57
CA THR A 618 -1.12 22.73 9.69
C THR A 618 -1.98 22.36 10.89
N LYS A 619 -1.80 21.16 11.46
CA LYS A 619 -2.69 20.55 12.48
C LYS A 619 -4.13 20.34 11.99
N GLU A 620 -4.38 20.45 10.69
CA GLU A 620 -5.68 20.15 10.11
C GLU A 620 -5.91 18.64 10.03
N LYS A 621 -7.17 18.22 10.08
CA LYS A 621 -7.53 16.81 9.95
C LYS A 621 -7.50 16.39 8.48
N LEU A 622 -6.65 15.42 8.18
CA LEU A 622 -6.60 14.74 6.90
C LEU A 622 -7.51 13.51 6.91
N LEU A 623 -8.19 13.26 5.80
CA LEU A 623 -8.89 11.98 5.59
C LEU A 623 -7.88 10.89 5.23
N VAL A 624 -8.01 9.74 5.89
CA VAL A 624 -7.14 8.58 5.68
C VAL A 624 -8.02 7.35 5.50
N THR A 625 -7.81 6.56 4.45
CA THR A 625 -8.55 5.29 4.30
C THR A 625 -8.24 4.35 5.45
N GLN A 626 -9.21 3.59 5.92
CA GLN A 626 -8.95 2.54 6.90
C GLN A 626 -8.39 1.27 6.26
N TYR A 627 -8.32 1.15 4.93
CA TYR A 627 -7.66 0.03 4.26
C TYR A 627 -6.28 0.45 3.73
N GLU A 628 -5.28 -0.40 3.90
CA GLU A 628 -3.92 -0.14 3.41
C GLU A 628 -3.76 -0.34 1.90
N GLY A 629 -2.66 0.17 1.36
CA GLY A 629 -2.39 0.20 -0.08
C GLY A 629 -2.37 -1.18 -0.76
N SER A 630 -2.08 -2.26 -0.02
CA SER A 630 -2.00 -3.62 -0.57
C SER A 630 -3.37 -4.17 -1.00
N VAL A 631 -4.45 -3.66 -0.40
CA VAL A 631 -5.82 -4.16 -0.60
C VAL A 631 -6.79 -3.11 -1.14
N ILE A 632 -6.40 -1.83 -1.13
CA ILE A 632 -7.26 -0.72 -1.52
C ILE A 632 -7.66 -0.75 -3.00
N GLU A 633 -6.75 -1.14 -3.90
CA GLU A 633 -7.02 -1.14 -5.35
C GLU A 633 -8.14 -2.12 -5.74
N GLU A 634 -8.29 -3.21 -4.98
CA GLU A 634 -9.35 -4.20 -5.20
C GLU A 634 -10.75 -3.65 -4.88
N THR A 635 -10.85 -2.57 -4.09
CA THR A 635 -12.13 -1.88 -3.83
C THR A 635 -12.52 -0.93 -4.97
N GLY A 636 -11.71 -0.83 -6.02
CA GLY A 636 -11.92 0.03 -7.18
C GLY A 636 -11.33 1.43 -7.02
N LEU A 637 -10.87 1.82 -5.84
CA LEU A 637 -10.21 3.11 -5.62
C LEU A 637 -8.80 3.11 -6.21
N ILE A 638 -8.42 4.25 -6.80
CA ILE A 638 -7.18 4.37 -7.54
C ILE A 638 -6.18 5.12 -6.69
N LYS A 639 -5.04 4.47 -6.45
CA LYS A 639 -3.89 5.07 -5.80
C LYS A 639 -3.09 5.90 -6.82
N MET A 640 -2.69 7.09 -6.41
CA MET A 640 -1.65 7.89 -7.05
C MET A 640 -0.55 8.14 -6.01
N ASP A 641 0.72 7.95 -6.40
CA ASP A 641 1.84 8.19 -5.50
C ASP A 641 2.44 9.59 -5.77
N PHE A 642 2.31 10.47 -4.79
CA PHE A 642 2.91 11.80 -4.74
C PHE A 642 4.15 11.69 -3.85
N LEU A 643 5.31 11.51 -4.46
CA LEU A 643 6.57 11.38 -3.73
C LEU A 643 7.13 12.76 -3.40
N GLY A 644 7.60 12.94 -2.16
CA GLY A 644 8.57 13.99 -1.86
C GLY A 644 9.96 13.46 -2.18
N LEU A 645 10.68 14.17 -3.04
CA LEU A 645 12.07 13.88 -3.38
C LEU A 645 12.96 15.07 -2.96
N LYS A 646 13.63 14.93 -1.80
CA LYS A 646 14.66 15.86 -1.30
C LYS A 646 15.63 16.36 -2.37
N THR A 647 16.00 15.53 -3.33
CA THR A 647 16.91 15.93 -4.43
C THR A 647 16.35 17.08 -5.26
N LEU A 648 15.04 17.12 -5.52
CA LEU A 648 14.40 18.22 -6.23
C LEU A 648 14.44 19.50 -5.38
N THR A 649 14.25 19.40 -4.07
CA THR A 649 14.45 20.53 -3.12
C THR A 649 15.89 21.02 -3.17
N ILE A 650 16.88 20.11 -3.19
CA ILE A 650 18.30 20.47 -3.30
C ILE A 650 18.57 21.22 -4.60
N ILE A 651 18.05 20.73 -5.74
CA ILE A 651 18.19 21.41 -7.03
C ILE A 651 17.56 22.81 -6.97
N LYS A 652 16.34 22.92 -6.46
CA LYS A 652 15.62 24.20 -6.34
C LYS A 652 16.39 25.21 -5.47
N ASP A 653 16.81 24.82 -4.28
CA ASP A 653 17.59 25.66 -3.36
C ASP A 653 18.94 26.05 -3.99
N ALA A 654 19.58 25.16 -4.75
CA ALA A 654 20.83 25.47 -5.46
C ALA A 654 20.61 26.54 -6.54
N LEU A 655 19.51 26.46 -7.31
CA LEU A 655 19.16 27.49 -8.31
C LEU A 655 18.88 28.84 -7.65
N ILE A 656 18.20 28.86 -6.50
CA ILE A 656 17.97 30.09 -5.70
C ILE A 656 19.30 30.68 -5.22
N ASN A 657 20.22 29.84 -4.74
CA ASN A 657 21.55 30.27 -4.32
C ASN A 657 22.35 30.87 -5.48
N ILE A 658 22.28 30.27 -6.67
CA ILE A 658 22.93 30.78 -7.89
C ILE A 658 22.34 32.12 -8.31
N GLU A 659 21.01 32.25 -8.34
CA GLU A 659 20.33 33.50 -8.69
C GLU A 659 20.66 34.61 -7.69
N THR A 660 20.71 34.29 -6.39
CA THR A 660 21.05 35.25 -5.33
C THR A 660 22.51 35.70 -5.39
N THR A 661 23.43 34.77 -5.64
CA THR A 661 24.89 35.03 -5.60
C THR A 661 25.40 35.66 -6.90
N HIS A 662 24.88 35.21 -8.04
CA HIS A 662 25.38 35.60 -9.37
C HIS A 662 24.39 36.44 -10.20
N GLY A 663 23.11 36.54 -9.79
CA GLY A 663 22.08 37.18 -10.61
C GLY A 663 21.71 36.39 -11.87
N ILE A 664 22.07 35.10 -11.94
CA ILE A 664 21.85 34.24 -13.11
C ILE A 664 20.68 33.31 -12.83
N LYS A 665 19.65 33.38 -13.67
CA LYS A 665 18.53 32.44 -13.64
C LYS A 665 18.77 31.29 -14.62
N ILE A 666 18.89 30.07 -14.09
CA ILE A 666 19.14 28.86 -14.88
C ILE A 666 17.84 28.05 -14.99
N ASP A 667 17.49 27.63 -16.20
CA ASP A 667 16.48 26.58 -16.40
C ASP A 667 17.17 25.21 -16.42
N ILE A 668 17.05 24.49 -15.30
CA ILE A 668 17.70 23.19 -15.10
C ILE A 668 17.23 22.11 -16.09
N ASN A 669 16.08 22.30 -16.74
CA ASN A 669 15.54 21.32 -17.68
C ASN A 669 16.12 21.45 -19.10
N THR A 670 16.91 22.49 -19.37
CA THR A 670 17.50 22.77 -20.68
C THR A 670 19.03 22.77 -20.68
N ILE A 671 19.66 22.28 -19.60
CA ILE A 671 21.12 22.20 -19.50
C ILE A 671 21.72 21.27 -20.57
N PRO A 672 22.93 21.57 -21.07
CA PRO A 672 23.60 20.74 -22.07
C PRO A 672 23.98 19.37 -21.54
N LEU A 673 23.76 18.33 -22.35
CA LEU A 673 24.08 16.93 -22.04
C LEU A 673 25.53 16.52 -22.39
N ASP A 674 26.29 17.43 -22.98
CA ASP A 674 27.67 17.27 -23.44
C ASP A 674 28.67 18.11 -22.63
N ASP A 675 28.32 18.53 -21.41
CA ASP A 675 29.17 19.36 -20.55
C ASP A 675 30.43 18.60 -20.07
N PRO A 676 31.65 19.00 -20.47
CA PRO A 676 32.87 18.27 -20.14
C PRO A 676 33.16 18.19 -18.64
N LYS A 677 32.87 19.27 -17.89
CA LYS A 677 33.13 19.34 -16.44
C LYS A 677 32.29 18.33 -15.67
N THR A 678 31.04 18.15 -16.08
CA THR A 678 30.13 17.16 -15.50
C THR A 678 30.66 15.74 -15.68
N TYR A 679 31.11 15.38 -16.89
CA TYR A 679 31.69 14.06 -17.15
C TYR A 679 33.05 13.85 -16.49
N GLU A 680 33.85 14.90 -16.33
CA GLU A 680 35.10 14.87 -15.57
C GLU A 680 34.82 14.56 -14.09
N LEU A 681 33.82 15.21 -13.48
CA LEU A 681 33.40 14.93 -12.10
C LEU A 681 33.02 13.44 -11.92
N TYR A 682 32.24 12.88 -12.85
CA TYR A 682 31.90 11.46 -12.84
C TYR A 682 33.11 10.56 -13.04
N SER A 683 33.97 10.88 -14.01
CA SER A 683 35.19 10.12 -14.32
C SER A 683 36.21 10.14 -13.18
N ASN A 684 36.22 11.21 -12.37
CA ASN A 684 37.04 11.29 -11.16
C ASN A 684 36.36 10.65 -9.94
N GLY A 685 35.13 10.14 -10.08
CA GLY A 685 34.32 9.58 -9.00
C GLY A 685 34.03 10.58 -7.88
N GLN A 686 33.95 11.87 -8.20
CA GLN A 686 33.70 12.97 -7.24
C GLN A 686 32.21 13.19 -7.01
N THR A 687 31.46 12.10 -6.80
CA THR A 687 29.99 12.07 -6.80
C THR A 687 29.37 12.17 -5.39
N THR A 688 30.15 12.43 -4.34
CA THR A 688 29.62 12.68 -2.99
C THR A 688 28.58 13.81 -3.05
N GLY A 689 27.38 13.58 -2.52
CA GLY A 689 26.29 14.56 -2.55
C GLY A 689 25.51 14.63 -3.87
N THR A 690 25.88 13.88 -4.90
CA THR A 690 25.09 13.76 -6.15
C THR A 690 24.10 12.60 -6.06
N PHE A 691 22.98 12.70 -6.77
CA PHE A 691 21.90 11.70 -6.72
C PHE A 691 22.30 10.37 -7.40
N GLN A 692 21.87 9.24 -6.84
CA GLN A 692 22.13 7.84 -7.27
C GLN A 692 23.59 7.36 -7.28
N PHE A 693 24.56 8.23 -7.55
CA PHE A 693 25.94 7.82 -7.84
C PHE A 693 26.95 8.01 -6.68
N GLU A 694 26.50 8.30 -5.47
CA GLU A 694 27.39 8.65 -4.34
C GLU A 694 28.09 7.48 -3.64
N SER A 695 27.65 6.23 -3.84
CA SER A 695 28.22 5.09 -3.11
C SER A 695 29.67 4.80 -3.51
N THR A 696 30.50 4.36 -2.56
CA THR A 696 31.93 4.11 -2.78
C THR A 696 32.21 3.10 -3.89
N GLY A 697 31.42 2.03 -3.99
CA GLY A 697 31.55 1.06 -5.07
C GLY A 697 31.12 1.61 -6.44
N MET A 698 30.13 2.50 -6.49
CA MET A 698 29.73 3.17 -7.72
C MET A 698 30.82 4.14 -8.19
N GLN A 699 31.39 4.93 -7.27
CA GLN A 699 32.52 5.83 -7.55
C GLN A 699 33.71 5.09 -8.16
N LYS A 700 34.02 3.89 -7.65
CA LYS A 700 35.07 3.03 -8.23
C LYS A 700 34.76 2.70 -9.70
N TYR A 701 33.55 2.22 -10.00
CA TYR A 701 33.22 1.84 -11.37
C TYR A 701 33.14 3.04 -12.31
N LEU A 702 32.68 4.20 -11.85
CA LEU A 702 32.69 5.41 -12.66
C LEU A 702 34.12 5.83 -13.06
N LYS A 703 35.08 5.74 -12.12
CA LYS A 703 36.51 5.96 -12.39
C LYS A 703 37.08 5.00 -13.42
N GLU A 704 36.62 3.77 -13.45
CA GLU A 704 37.06 2.80 -14.46
C GLU A 704 36.36 3.03 -15.80
N LEU A 705 35.07 3.38 -15.78
CA LEU A 705 34.22 3.56 -16.96
C LEU A 705 34.55 4.81 -17.77
N HIS A 706 34.95 5.91 -17.12
CA HIS A 706 35.10 7.25 -17.70
C HIS A 706 33.88 7.68 -18.54
N PRO A 707 32.68 7.85 -17.93
CA PRO A 707 31.45 8.23 -18.64
C PRO A 707 31.67 9.41 -19.59
N SER A 708 31.19 9.31 -20.83
CA SER A 708 31.39 10.35 -21.86
C SER A 708 30.11 10.74 -22.61
N LYS A 709 29.01 10.02 -22.34
CA LYS A 709 27.68 10.30 -22.90
C LYS A 709 26.61 9.95 -21.85
N PHE A 710 25.41 10.48 -22.02
CA PHE A 710 24.33 10.32 -21.06
C PHE A 710 23.90 8.85 -20.90
N GLU A 711 23.91 8.09 -22.00
CA GLU A 711 23.55 6.67 -22.02
C GLU A 711 24.44 5.81 -21.13
N ASP A 712 25.70 6.22 -20.89
CA ASP A 712 26.60 5.52 -19.97
C ASP A 712 26.07 5.58 -18.53
N LEU A 713 25.50 6.73 -18.13
CA LEU A 713 24.91 6.93 -16.80
C LEU A 713 23.62 6.11 -16.68
N ILE A 714 22.78 6.10 -17.72
CA ILE A 714 21.56 5.28 -17.78
C ILE A 714 21.89 3.80 -17.58
N ALA A 715 22.95 3.30 -18.24
CA ALA A 715 23.39 1.92 -18.13
C ALA A 715 23.97 1.62 -16.75
N MET A 716 24.82 2.49 -16.21
CA MET A 716 25.42 2.30 -14.88
C MET A 716 24.38 2.27 -13.77
N ASN A 717 23.39 3.17 -13.83
CA ASN A 717 22.28 3.17 -12.89
C ASN A 717 21.49 1.84 -12.94
N ALA A 718 21.35 1.26 -14.13
CA ALA A 718 20.70 -0.05 -14.30
C ALA A 718 21.57 -1.24 -13.87
N LEU A 719 22.89 -1.18 -14.07
CA LEU A 719 23.82 -2.30 -13.83
C LEU A 719 24.29 -2.40 -12.38
N TYR A 720 24.35 -1.30 -11.64
CA TYR A 720 24.90 -1.28 -10.28
C TYR A 720 23.90 -1.80 -9.23
N ARG A 721 23.61 -3.10 -9.30
CA ARG A 721 22.82 -3.85 -8.31
C ARG A 721 23.26 -5.32 -8.22
N PRO A 722 22.94 -6.03 -7.13
CA PRO A 722 23.26 -7.45 -7.01
C PRO A 722 22.76 -8.28 -8.21
N GLY A 723 23.64 -9.06 -8.83
CA GLY A 723 23.38 -9.80 -10.08
C GLY A 723 24.02 -9.13 -11.30
N PRO A 724 23.45 -8.05 -11.87
CA PRO A 724 24.01 -7.33 -13.02
C PRO A 724 25.39 -6.72 -12.82
N MET A 725 25.82 -6.48 -11.57
CA MET A 725 27.15 -5.96 -11.27
C MET A 725 28.26 -6.81 -11.88
N ASP A 726 28.03 -8.11 -12.09
CA ASP A 726 28.99 -9.03 -12.71
C ASP A 726 29.28 -8.67 -14.19
N TYR A 727 28.39 -7.93 -14.85
CA TYR A 727 28.57 -7.48 -16.23
C TYR A 727 29.28 -6.13 -16.33
N ILE A 728 29.42 -5.37 -15.23
CA ILE A 728 30.06 -4.04 -15.24
C ILE A 728 31.52 -4.13 -15.75
N PRO A 729 32.35 -5.10 -15.34
CA PRO A 729 33.72 -5.22 -15.87
C PRO A 729 33.76 -5.38 -17.41
N SER A 730 32.90 -6.21 -17.98
CA SER A 730 32.81 -6.38 -19.44
C SER A 730 32.24 -5.13 -20.12
N PHE A 731 31.25 -4.47 -19.52
CA PHE A 731 30.72 -3.19 -20.02
C PHE A 731 31.82 -2.14 -20.14
N ILE A 732 32.64 -1.99 -19.09
CA ILE A 732 33.79 -1.08 -19.06
C ILE A 732 34.85 -1.50 -20.08
N ALA A 733 35.20 -2.79 -20.13
CA ALA A 733 36.24 -3.29 -21.03
C ALA A 733 35.87 -3.06 -22.51
N ARG A 734 34.61 -3.26 -22.87
CA ARG A 734 34.11 -3.01 -24.23
C ARG A 734 34.11 -1.54 -24.59
N LYS A 735 33.62 -0.68 -23.69
CA LYS A 735 33.66 0.77 -23.90
C LYS A 735 35.08 1.29 -24.09
N GLN A 736 36.02 0.81 -23.27
CA GLN A 736 37.43 1.20 -23.31
C GLN A 736 38.23 0.54 -24.46
N GLY A 737 37.56 -0.23 -25.34
CA GLY A 737 38.20 -0.92 -26.46
C GLY A 737 39.14 -2.07 -26.04
N LYS A 738 39.10 -2.50 -24.78
CA LYS A 738 39.90 -3.61 -24.23
C LYS A 738 39.28 -4.97 -24.55
N GLU A 739 37.96 -5.00 -24.77
CA GLU A 739 37.19 -6.17 -25.22
C GLU A 739 36.48 -5.79 -26.53
N LYS A 740 36.42 -6.71 -27.50
CA LYS A 740 35.68 -6.46 -28.75
C LYS A 740 34.18 -6.57 -28.50
N ILE A 741 33.41 -5.62 -29.06
CA ILE A 741 31.95 -5.72 -29.09
C ILE A 741 31.58 -6.78 -30.13
N VAL A 742 30.91 -7.84 -29.67
CA VAL A 742 30.45 -8.95 -30.52
C VAL A 742 28.95 -9.09 -30.36
N TYR A 743 28.25 -9.10 -31.50
CA TYR A 743 26.81 -9.36 -31.57
C TYR A 743 26.59 -10.79 -32.06
N ASP A 744 25.72 -11.55 -31.40
CA ASP A 744 25.39 -12.92 -31.81
C ASP A 744 24.76 -12.94 -33.22
N ILE A 745 23.95 -11.93 -33.54
CA ILE A 745 23.39 -11.68 -34.85
C ILE A 745 23.61 -10.19 -35.17
N PRO A 746 24.16 -9.82 -36.35
CA PRO A 746 24.52 -8.43 -36.68
C PRO A 746 23.38 -7.41 -36.47
N VAL A 747 22.14 -7.79 -36.77
CA VAL A 747 20.97 -6.90 -36.62
C VAL A 747 20.72 -6.45 -35.17
N MET A 748 21.27 -7.16 -34.18
CA MET A 748 21.13 -6.81 -32.76
C MET A 748 21.86 -5.52 -32.39
N GLU A 749 22.85 -5.12 -33.20
CA GLU A 749 23.59 -3.85 -33.05
C GLU A 749 22.64 -2.66 -32.89
N LYS A 750 21.54 -2.64 -33.67
CA LYS A 750 20.53 -1.58 -33.65
C LYS A 750 20.06 -1.18 -32.24
N PHE A 751 19.91 -2.14 -31.33
CA PHE A 751 19.39 -1.89 -29.98
C PHE A 751 20.41 -2.13 -28.87
N LEU A 752 21.57 -2.72 -29.18
CA LEU A 752 22.59 -3.05 -28.20
C LEU A 752 23.85 -2.19 -28.32
N ASP A 753 24.00 -1.37 -29.36
CA ASP A 753 25.14 -0.47 -29.54
C ASP A 753 25.29 0.52 -28.37
N GLU A 754 24.18 1.10 -27.91
CA GLU A 754 24.17 2.01 -26.77
C GLU A 754 24.71 1.39 -25.47
N THR A 755 24.65 0.06 -25.36
CA THR A 755 25.09 -0.74 -24.21
C THR A 755 26.25 -1.67 -24.55
N TYR A 756 27.01 -1.36 -25.60
CA TYR A 756 28.22 -2.09 -26.00
C TYR A 756 28.00 -3.60 -26.17
N GLY A 757 26.87 -4.00 -26.76
CA GLY A 757 26.55 -5.41 -27.01
C GLY A 757 26.06 -6.19 -25.78
N ILE A 758 25.86 -5.55 -24.63
CA ILE A 758 25.31 -6.19 -23.42
C ILE A 758 23.82 -5.88 -23.34
N THR A 759 22.98 -6.89 -23.14
CA THR A 759 21.56 -6.64 -22.86
C THR A 759 21.44 -6.13 -21.42
N VAL A 760 20.92 -4.91 -21.23
CA VAL A 760 20.77 -4.26 -19.92
C VAL A 760 19.29 -4.03 -19.58
N TYR A 761 18.51 -3.64 -20.61
CA TYR A 761 17.14 -3.16 -20.42
C TYR A 761 16.09 -4.19 -20.84
N GLN A 762 14.92 -4.11 -20.21
CA GLN A 762 13.73 -4.89 -20.58
C GLN A 762 13.24 -4.50 -21.98
N GLU A 763 13.32 -3.21 -22.31
CA GLU A 763 12.95 -2.63 -23.59
C GLU A 763 13.81 -3.20 -24.74
N GLN A 764 15.10 -3.44 -24.49
CA GLN A 764 15.99 -4.10 -25.46
C GLN A 764 15.53 -5.53 -25.76
N VAL A 765 15.19 -6.32 -24.73
CA VAL A 765 14.65 -7.68 -24.92
C VAL A 765 13.34 -7.63 -25.73
N MET A 766 12.46 -6.67 -25.42
CA MET A 766 11.21 -6.50 -26.14
C MET A 766 11.46 -6.16 -27.62
N LEU A 767 12.29 -5.16 -27.90
CA LEU A 767 12.62 -4.73 -29.26
C LEU A 767 13.35 -5.81 -30.07
N LEU A 768 14.30 -6.51 -29.46
CA LEU A 768 15.01 -7.62 -30.09
C LEU A 768 14.08 -8.80 -30.38
N SER A 769 13.12 -9.12 -29.51
CA SER A 769 12.15 -10.19 -29.77
C SER A 769 11.26 -9.88 -30.99
N ARG A 770 10.89 -8.60 -31.18
CA ARG A 770 10.16 -8.12 -32.36
C ARG A 770 11.02 -8.22 -33.61
N LEU A 771 12.27 -7.76 -33.52
CA LEU A 771 13.21 -7.72 -34.65
C LEU A 771 13.68 -9.12 -35.10
N LEU A 772 14.03 -9.99 -34.16
CA LEU A 772 14.58 -11.31 -34.45
C LEU A 772 13.49 -12.31 -34.81
N ALA A 773 12.33 -12.28 -34.15
CA ALA A 773 11.32 -13.32 -34.24
C ALA A 773 9.90 -12.85 -34.61
N ASN A 774 9.74 -11.60 -35.07
CA ASN A 774 8.45 -11.02 -35.47
C ASN A 774 7.39 -11.05 -34.37
N PHE A 775 7.81 -10.95 -33.10
CA PHE A 775 6.86 -10.85 -31.99
C PHE A 775 5.96 -9.63 -32.17
N THR A 776 4.68 -9.77 -31.82
CA THR A 776 3.78 -8.62 -31.70
C THR A 776 4.16 -7.77 -30.49
N ARG A 777 3.61 -6.55 -30.42
CA ARG A 777 3.82 -5.65 -29.28
C ARG A 777 3.41 -6.30 -27.95
N GLY A 778 2.23 -6.94 -27.87
CA GLY A 778 1.84 -7.66 -26.67
C GLY A 778 2.64 -8.93 -26.39
N GLN A 779 3.07 -9.69 -27.40
CA GLN A 779 3.94 -10.85 -27.19
C GLN A 779 5.28 -10.47 -26.56
N SER A 780 5.87 -9.36 -26.99
CA SER A 780 7.11 -8.84 -26.39
C SER A 780 6.91 -8.41 -24.92
N ASP A 781 5.76 -7.83 -24.59
CA ASP A 781 5.42 -7.48 -23.20
C ASP A 781 5.15 -8.73 -22.34
N GLU A 782 4.52 -9.74 -22.92
CA GLU A 782 4.29 -11.04 -22.28
C GLU A 782 5.62 -11.73 -21.98
N LEU A 783 6.59 -11.68 -22.89
CA LEU A 783 7.95 -12.19 -22.69
C LEU A 783 8.61 -11.56 -21.47
N ARG A 784 8.64 -10.22 -21.41
CA ARG A 784 9.16 -9.48 -20.26
C ARG A 784 8.51 -9.92 -18.95
N LYS A 785 7.18 -10.07 -18.93
CA LYS A 785 6.44 -10.50 -17.73
C LYS A 785 6.75 -11.93 -17.33
N ALA A 786 6.81 -12.85 -18.30
CA ALA A 786 7.14 -14.25 -18.07
C ALA A 786 8.55 -14.40 -17.50
N MET A 787 9.49 -13.60 -18.02
CA MET A 787 10.86 -13.45 -17.52
C MET A 787 10.89 -12.92 -16.07
N GLY A 788 10.23 -11.80 -15.79
CA GLY A 788 10.22 -11.20 -14.46
C GLY A 788 9.53 -12.06 -13.39
N LYS A 789 8.45 -12.77 -13.74
CA LYS A 789 7.68 -13.63 -12.81
C LYS A 789 8.11 -15.10 -12.79
N LYS A 790 9.13 -15.48 -13.55
CA LYS A 790 9.63 -16.87 -13.67
C LYS A 790 8.53 -17.88 -14.04
N LEU A 791 7.67 -17.52 -15.00
CA LEU A 791 6.56 -18.36 -15.43
C LEU A 791 7.04 -19.41 -16.44
N ALA A 792 7.48 -20.58 -15.95
CA ALA A 792 8.10 -21.63 -16.75
C ALA A 792 7.26 -22.05 -17.98
N ASP A 793 5.97 -22.27 -17.80
CA ASP A 793 5.07 -22.71 -18.89
C ASP A 793 4.95 -21.66 -20.00
N LYS A 794 4.87 -20.38 -19.61
CA LYS A 794 4.81 -19.26 -20.56
C LYS A 794 6.14 -19.06 -21.28
N MET A 795 7.25 -19.19 -20.56
CA MET A 795 8.59 -19.11 -21.14
C MET A 795 8.80 -20.20 -22.19
N ALA A 796 8.39 -21.44 -21.92
CA ALA A 796 8.47 -22.53 -22.88
C ALA A 796 7.66 -22.25 -24.16
N ALA A 797 6.41 -21.80 -24.02
CA ALA A 797 5.56 -21.47 -25.16
C ALA A 797 6.10 -20.30 -26.01
N LEU A 798 6.69 -19.29 -25.36
CA LEU A 798 7.30 -18.16 -26.07
C LEU A 798 8.64 -18.54 -26.72
N LYS A 799 9.40 -19.46 -26.11
CA LYS A 799 10.65 -19.98 -26.68
C LYS A 799 10.40 -20.63 -28.04
N GLU A 800 9.39 -21.49 -28.14
CA GLU A 800 9.05 -22.13 -29.41
C GLU A 800 8.72 -21.12 -30.50
N LYS A 801 7.91 -20.09 -30.16
CA LYS A 801 7.60 -18.99 -31.07
C LYS A 801 8.83 -18.20 -31.47
N PHE A 802 9.73 -17.91 -30.52
CA PHE A 802 10.96 -17.17 -30.79
C PHE A 802 11.88 -17.91 -31.76
N ILE A 803 12.11 -19.21 -31.54
CA ILE A 803 12.94 -20.04 -32.42
C ILE A 803 12.29 -20.16 -33.80
N SER A 804 10.97 -20.40 -33.87
CA SER A 804 10.25 -20.51 -35.15
C SER A 804 10.30 -19.20 -35.95
N GLY A 805 10.02 -18.07 -35.29
CA GLY A 805 10.06 -16.75 -35.91
C GLY A 805 11.46 -16.38 -36.39
N GLY A 806 12.49 -16.63 -35.56
CA GLY A 806 13.88 -16.38 -35.95
C GLY A 806 14.34 -17.24 -37.13
N LYS A 807 13.93 -18.52 -37.19
CA LYS A 807 14.17 -19.38 -38.36
C LYS A 807 13.49 -18.85 -39.62
N SER A 808 12.24 -18.36 -39.51
CA SER A 808 11.55 -17.75 -40.65
C SER A 808 12.23 -16.48 -41.17
N ASN A 809 12.95 -15.77 -40.30
CA ASN A 809 13.77 -14.60 -40.65
C ASN A 809 15.18 -14.97 -41.14
N GLY A 810 15.51 -16.26 -41.28
CA GLY A 810 16.78 -16.74 -41.84
C GLY A 810 17.92 -16.89 -40.83
N TYR A 811 17.66 -16.81 -39.52
CA TYR A 811 18.69 -16.94 -38.49
C TYR A 811 18.94 -18.41 -38.10
N LYS A 812 20.19 -18.73 -37.72
CA LYS A 812 20.56 -20.09 -37.30
C LYS A 812 19.97 -20.39 -35.92
N GLU A 813 19.40 -21.58 -35.78
CA GLU A 813 18.80 -22.04 -34.53
C GLU A 813 19.78 -22.00 -33.35
N LYS A 814 21.05 -22.35 -33.57
CA LYS A 814 22.09 -22.33 -32.54
C LYS A 814 22.25 -20.93 -31.91
N ASP A 815 22.25 -19.90 -32.75
CA ASP A 815 22.44 -18.52 -32.30
C ASP A 815 21.19 -18.02 -31.55
N LEU A 816 19.99 -18.38 -32.03
CA LEU A 816 18.72 -18.09 -31.35
C LEU A 816 18.61 -18.80 -29.99
N GLN A 817 19.06 -20.06 -29.88
CA GLN A 817 19.06 -20.79 -28.61
C GLN A 817 20.05 -20.17 -27.60
N LYS A 818 21.21 -19.71 -28.07
CA LYS A 818 22.17 -18.97 -27.25
C LYS A 818 21.54 -17.68 -26.71
N ILE A 819 20.98 -16.84 -27.61
CA ILE A 819 20.33 -15.57 -27.24
C ILE A 819 19.23 -15.81 -26.20
N TRP A 820 18.37 -16.81 -26.41
CA TRP A 820 17.31 -17.13 -25.47
C TRP A 820 17.86 -17.55 -24.09
N THR A 821 18.91 -18.36 -24.07
CA THR A 821 19.56 -18.81 -22.82
C THR A 821 20.19 -17.64 -22.07
N ASP A 822 20.81 -16.71 -22.80
CA ASP A 822 21.39 -15.50 -22.22
C ASP A 822 20.27 -14.60 -21.65
N TRP A 823 19.14 -14.46 -22.35
CA TRP A 823 17.97 -13.77 -21.83
C TRP A 823 17.34 -14.45 -20.61
N GLU A 824 17.28 -15.78 -20.53
CA GLU A 824 16.76 -16.49 -19.34
C GLU A 824 17.62 -16.22 -18.08
N LYS A 825 18.94 -16.17 -18.25
CA LYS A 825 19.88 -15.81 -17.17
C LYS A 825 19.74 -14.34 -16.80
N PHE A 826 19.65 -13.47 -17.80
CA PHE A 826 19.59 -12.02 -17.61
C PHE A 826 18.23 -11.52 -17.13
N ALA A 827 17.14 -12.22 -17.47
CA ALA A 827 15.75 -11.91 -17.13
C ALA A 827 15.53 -11.68 -15.63
N GLN A 828 16.32 -12.34 -14.78
CA GLN A 828 16.27 -12.15 -13.32
C GLN A 828 16.66 -10.72 -12.92
N TYR A 829 17.33 -10.00 -13.81
CA TYR A 829 17.99 -8.76 -13.53
C TYR A 829 17.91 -7.73 -14.66
N ALA A 830 16.92 -7.80 -15.57
CA ALA A 830 16.71 -6.77 -16.57
C ALA A 830 16.04 -5.52 -15.97
N PHE A 831 16.47 -4.32 -16.35
CA PHE A 831 15.92 -3.07 -15.78
C PHE A 831 14.93 -2.35 -16.70
N ASN A 832 14.10 -1.49 -16.11
CA ASN A 832 13.25 -0.54 -16.82
C ASN A 832 14.09 0.63 -17.35
N LYS A 833 14.24 0.76 -18.67
CA LYS A 833 14.99 1.87 -19.28
C LYS A 833 14.33 3.21 -18.96
N SER A 834 13.01 3.33 -19.08
CA SER A 834 12.29 4.58 -18.80
C SER A 834 12.58 5.14 -17.40
N HIS A 835 12.53 4.28 -16.38
CA HIS A 835 12.85 4.68 -15.01
C HIS A 835 14.33 5.05 -14.85
N SER A 836 15.23 4.27 -15.44
CA SER A 836 16.67 4.55 -15.40
C SER A 836 17.00 5.90 -16.03
N THR A 837 16.40 6.21 -17.19
CA THR A 837 16.63 7.46 -17.93
C THR A 837 16.18 8.67 -17.12
N CYS A 838 14.98 8.63 -16.54
CA CYS A 838 14.46 9.73 -15.71
C CYS A 838 15.35 10.00 -14.49
N TYR A 839 15.77 8.95 -13.76
CA TYR A 839 16.58 9.15 -12.55
C TYR A 839 18.02 9.53 -12.88
N SER A 840 18.54 9.05 -14.01
CA SER A 840 19.86 9.48 -14.52
C SER A 840 19.84 10.94 -14.94
N TRP A 841 18.71 11.47 -15.41
CA TRP A 841 18.56 12.90 -15.73
C TRP A 841 18.68 13.76 -14.48
N VAL A 842 17.98 13.42 -13.40
CA VAL A 842 18.11 14.12 -12.11
C VAL A 842 19.55 14.01 -11.57
N ALA A 843 20.17 12.83 -11.69
CA ALA A 843 21.57 12.66 -11.32
C ALA A 843 22.51 13.56 -12.12
N TYR A 844 22.33 13.62 -13.45
CA TYR A 844 23.09 14.52 -14.32
C TYR A 844 22.91 15.98 -13.92
N GLN A 845 21.67 16.44 -13.65
CA GLN A 845 21.39 17.79 -13.16
C GLN A 845 22.16 18.10 -11.86
N THR A 846 22.15 17.18 -10.90
CA THR A 846 22.91 17.37 -9.64
C THR A 846 24.42 17.45 -9.86
N ALA A 847 24.98 16.59 -10.72
CA ALA A 847 26.39 16.61 -11.04
C ALA A 847 26.79 17.87 -11.82
N TRP A 848 25.93 18.34 -12.73
CA TRP A 848 26.15 19.56 -13.49
C TRP A 848 26.19 20.79 -12.58
N LEU A 849 25.26 20.89 -11.62
CA LEU A 849 25.26 21.93 -10.60
C LEU A 849 26.53 21.85 -9.74
N LYS A 850 26.91 20.65 -9.28
CA LYS A 850 28.15 20.45 -8.50
C LYS A 850 29.41 20.83 -9.29
N ALA A 851 29.46 20.53 -10.59
CA ALA A 851 30.63 20.79 -11.44
C ALA A 851 30.77 22.28 -11.82
N ASN A 852 29.65 22.97 -12.01
CA ASN A 852 29.64 24.34 -12.54
C ASN A 852 29.42 25.42 -11.46
N TYR A 853 28.68 25.09 -10.39
CA TYR A 853 28.35 25.97 -9.25
C TYR A 853 28.54 25.24 -7.91
N PRO A 854 29.77 24.79 -7.60
CA PRO A 854 30.04 23.87 -6.51
C PRO A 854 29.66 24.43 -5.13
N SER A 855 29.92 25.71 -4.87
CA SER A 855 29.63 26.32 -3.57
C SER A 855 28.12 26.44 -3.31
N GLU A 856 27.37 26.89 -4.30
CA GLU A 856 25.92 27.11 -4.23
C GLU A 856 25.17 25.79 -4.11
N TYR A 857 25.62 24.79 -4.87
CA TYR A 857 25.10 23.44 -4.81
C TYR A 857 25.38 22.78 -3.45
N MET A 858 26.63 22.83 -2.97
CA MET A 858 26.98 22.22 -1.68
C MET A 858 26.32 22.93 -0.49
N ALA A 859 26.10 24.25 -0.56
CA ALA A 859 25.30 24.98 0.43
C ALA A 859 23.85 24.44 0.50
N SER A 860 23.26 24.14 -0.66
CA SER A 860 21.93 23.50 -0.72
C SER A 860 21.93 22.07 -0.15
N VAL A 861 22.93 21.26 -0.48
CA VAL A 861 23.11 19.89 0.07
C VAL A 861 23.21 19.92 1.60
N LEU A 862 23.98 20.85 2.16
CA LEU A 862 24.11 21.05 3.61
C LEU A 862 22.79 21.49 4.25
N SER A 863 22.11 22.47 3.65
CA SER A 863 20.81 22.99 4.13
C SER A 863 19.74 21.90 4.23
N ASN A 864 19.67 21.04 3.23
CA ASN A 864 18.69 19.97 3.17
C ASN A 864 19.06 18.76 4.06
N ASN A 865 20.18 18.79 4.77
CA ASN A 865 20.61 17.73 5.69
C ASN A 865 20.88 18.24 7.12
N LEU A 866 20.39 19.44 7.49
CA LEU A 866 20.58 20.09 8.78
C LEU A 866 20.29 19.20 10.01
N ASN A 867 19.31 18.30 9.91
CA ASN A 867 18.91 17.43 11.03
C ASN A 867 19.71 16.12 11.11
N ASN A 868 20.66 15.88 10.19
CA ASN A 868 21.48 14.68 10.16
C ASN A 868 22.97 15.04 10.28
N ILE A 869 23.45 15.05 11.53
CA ILE A 869 24.84 15.43 11.89
C ILE A 869 25.88 14.57 11.14
N THR A 870 25.60 13.28 10.94
CA THR A 870 26.50 12.36 10.22
C THR A 870 26.67 12.78 8.77
N GLU A 871 25.57 13.10 8.07
CA GLU A 871 25.62 13.56 6.68
C GLU A 871 26.24 14.97 6.56
N ILE A 872 25.94 15.89 7.48
CA ILE A 872 26.59 17.22 7.50
C ILE A 872 28.11 17.07 7.58
N THR A 873 28.60 16.23 8.50
CA THR A 873 30.04 16.03 8.68
C THR A 873 30.69 15.52 7.38
N LYS A 874 30.08 14.50 6.75
CA LYS A 874 30.50 13.96 5.45
C LYS A 874 30.55 15.04 4.36
N PHE A 875 29.53 15.90 4.26
CA PHE A 875 29.49 16.94 3.23
C PHE A 875 30.42 18.13 3.52
N MET A 876 30.68 18.46 4.79
CA MET A 876 31.69 19.46 5.15
C MET A 876 33.11 18.98 4.78
N ASP A 877 33.42 17.70 4.99
CA ASP A 877 34.69 17.10 4.55
C ASP A 877 34.82 17.14 3.02
N GLU A 878 33.74 16.89 2.28
CA GLU A 878 33.69 17.03 0.82
C GLU A 878 33.94 18.49 0.38
N CYS A 879 33.27 19.48 1.00
CA CYS A 879 33.51 20.90 0.71
C CYS A 879 34.99 21.26 0.90
N LYS A 880 35.60 20.79 1.99
CA LYS A 880 37.02 21.00 2.26
C LYS A 880 37.92 20.37 1.19
N ALA A 881 37.60 19.14 0.75
CA ALA A 881 38.32 18.47 -0.33
C ALA A 881 38.20 19.22 -1.69
N MET A 882 37.08 19.91 -1.91
CA MET A 882 36.85 20.78 -3.07
C MET A 882 37.48 22.18 -2.93
N GLY A 883 38.12 22.51 -1.80
CA GLY A 883 38.70 23.82 -1.52
C GLY A 883 37.68 24.89 -1.11
N ILE A 884 36.49 24.49 -0.68
CA ILE A 884 35.39 25.38 -0.27
C ILE A 884 35.37 25.45 1.25
N ASN A 885 35.61 26.65 1.80
CA ASN A 885 35.49 26.86 3.24
C ASN A 885 34.03 26.92 3.66
N VAL A 886 33.68 26.18 4.72
CA VAL A 886 32.39 26.29 5.43
C VAL A 886 32.63 27.09 6.69
N LEU A 887 32.12 28.31 6.72
CA LEU A 887 32.38 29.31 7.76
C LEU A 887 31.25 29.31 8.79
N SER A 888 31.59 29.63 10.05
CA SER A 888 30.62 29.79 11.15
C SER A 888 29.58 30.90 10.86
N PRO A 889 28.42 30.87 11.53
CA PRO A 889 27.40 31.91 11.35
C PRO A 889 27.94 33.31 11.68
N ASP A 890 27.45 34.32 10.96
CA ASP A 890 27.77 35.74 11.18
C ASP A 890 26.48 36.56 11.09
N ILE A 891 26.21 37.40 12.10
CA ILE A 891 24.96 38.18 12.20
C ILE A 891 24.74 39.15 11.02
N ASN A 892 25.79 39.51 10.28
CA ASN A 892 25.73 40.44 9.15
C ASN A 892 25.67 39.72 7.79
N GLU A 893 26.13 38.46 7.70
CA GLU A 893 26.22 37.72 6.42
C GLU A 893 25.28 36.51 6.34
N SER A 894 24.93 35.88 7.46
CA SER A 894 24.12 34.67 7.50
C SER A 894 22.65 34.95 7.15
N VAL A 895 22.01 33.94 6.55
CA VAL A 895 20.57 33.87 6.26
C VAL A 895 20.05 32.53 6.76
N LEU A 896 18.74 32.29 6.79
CA LEU A 896 18.16 31.11 7.46
C LEU A 896 18.76 29.73 7.05
N LYS A 897 19.06 29.54 5.76
CA LYS A 897 19.69 28.33 5.20
C LYS A 897 21.18 28.60 4.93
N PHE A 898 22.00 27.56 4.73
CA PHE A 898 23.37 27.78 4.29
C PHE A 898 23.38 28.56 2.97
N SER A 899 24.25 29.57 2.89
CA SER A 899 24.37 30.45 1.73
C SER A 899 25.83 30.54 1.27
N VAL A 900 26.06 31.23 0.15
CA VAL A 900 27.41 31.49 -0.36
C VAL A 900 27.70 32.98 -0.25
N ASN A 901 28.84 33.32 0.34
CA ASN A 901 29.28 34.70 0.44
C ASN A 901 29.96 35.17 -0.86
N LYS A 902 30.25 36.47 -0.96
CA LYS A 902 30.91 37.05 -2.15
C LYS A 902 32.28 36.47 -2.49
N SER A 903 32.92 35.78 -1.55
CA SER A 903 34.22 35.11 -1.75
C SER A 903 34.07 33.67 -2.25
N GLY A 904 32.84 33.19 -2.50
CA GLY A 904 32.57 31.83 -2.94
C GLY A 904 32.66 30.79 -1.82
N HIS A 905 32.65 31.21 -0.55
CA HIS A 905 32.66 30.33 0.61
C HIS A 905 31.26 30.15 1.19
N ILE A 906 31.00 28.96 1.73
CA ILE A 906 29.72 28.61 2.31
C ILE A 906 29.64 29.20 3.72
N ARG A 907 28.51 29.81 4.05
CA ARG A 907 28.23 30.39 5.36
C ARG A 907 27.12 29.59 6.04
N PHE A 908 27.32 29.25 7.31
CA PHE A 908 26.29 28.64 8.13
C PHE A 908 25.09 29.59 8.29
N GLY A 909 23.88 29.02 8.29
CA GLY A 909 22.66 29.80 8.45
C GLY A 909 22.48 30.45 9.83
#